data_AF-A0A434THJ3-F1
#
_entry.id   AF-A0A434THJ3-F1
#
_cell.length_a   1.000
_cell.length_b   1.000
_cell.length_c   1.000
_cell.angle_alpha   90.00
_cell.angle_beta   90.00
_cell.angle_gamma   90.00
#
_symmetry.space_group_name_H-M   'P 1'
#
loop_
_entity.id
_entity.type
_entity.pdbx_description
1 polymer ?
#
loop_
_entity_poly.entity_id
_entity_poly.type
_entity_poly.pdbx_seq_one_letter_code
_entity_poly.pdbx_strand_id
1 'polypeptide(L)'
;MTTTVLDNGAERFVTAGGVTITRERHDQPYEGAIDAYVDGLNSRRGAVFSSNYEYPGRYTRWDTAIIDPPLVISARGRAMRIEALNQRGEVLLPVIGKALGELSEVAIAESSKKLIRLDVAKPGRVFTEEERSRVPSVFTVLRALTALFKTAEDANLGLYGAFGYDLAFQFDPVDYKLERKQSQRDLVLFLPDEILVVDHYSTKAWTDRYDYSGEGFSTEGLARDAHVEPFRTADRIPPRGDHEPGEYANLVRRAMESFKRGDLFEVVPGQMFYERCETQPSDISRKLKSINPSPYSFFINLGENEYLIGASPEMFVRVNGRRVETCPISGTIKRGDDAISDSEQILKLLNSKKDESELTMCSDVDRNDKSRVCEPGSVRVIGRRQIEMYSRLIHTVDHIEGRLREGMDAFDAFLSHAWAVTVTGAPKLWAMRFIEQNEKSPRAWYGGAIGMVNFNGDMNTGLTLRTIRIKDGIAEVRAGATLLFDSVPEEEEAETELKASAMLSAIRDAKTGNAAGTERTTARVGDGVNILLVDHEDSFVHTLANYFRQTGATVSTVRTPVPEEVFERLKPDLVVLSPGPGTPKDFDCAATIRRARARDLPVFGVCLGLQALAEAYGGELRQLHIPMHGKPSRIRVSKPGIIFSGLPKEVTVGRYHSIFADPVRLPEGFVVTAETEDGVIMAFEHRKEPIAAVQFHPESIMTLGHNAGMRIIENIVAHLPRKAKEKAA
;
A
#
# COMPACT_ATOMS: atom_id res chain seq x y z
N MET A 1 33.40 -7.57 25.84
CA MET A 1 32.70 -8.44 26.81
C MET A 1 32.60 -9.81 26.16
N THR A 2 32.68 -10.90 26.93
CA THR A 2 32.78 -12.26 26.37
C THR A 2 31.51 -13.02 26.70
N THR A 3 30.72 -13.37 25.69
CA THR A 3 29.54 -14.23 25.86
C THR A 3 30.00 -15.62 26.32
N THR A 4 29.40 -16.10 27.40
CA THR A 4 29.67 -17.42 27.98
C THR A 4 28.47 -18.32 27.72
N VAL A 5 28.70 -19.48 27.11
CA VAL A 5 27.66 -20.51 26.93
C VAL A 5 27.62 -21.38 28.17
N LEU A 6 26.46 -21.50 28.79
CA LEU A 6 26.22 -22.31 29.98
C LEU A 6 26.01 -23.79 29.60
N ASP A 7 26.11 -24.69 30.58
CA ASP A 7 25.95 -26.14 30.37
C ASP A 7 24.59 -26.54 29.77
N ASN A 8 23.55 -25.71 29.99
CA ASN A 8 22.21 -25.90 29.43
C ASN A 8 22.04 -25.29 28.02
N GLY A 9 23.10 -24.75 27.42
CA GLY A 9 23.09 -24.10 26.11
C GLY A 9 22.65 -22.63 26.12
N ALA A 10 22.28 -22.08 27.29
CA ALA A 10 21.95 -20.66 27.41
C ALA A 10 23.19 -19.77 27.24
N GLU A 11 22.99 -18.57 26.71
CA GLU A 11 24.06 -17.59 26.52
C GLU A 11 24.01 -16.54 27.61
N ARG A 12 25.13 -16.27 28.28
CA ARG A 12 25.25 -15.28 29.33
C ARG A 12 26.25 -14.20 28.95
N PHE A 13 25.84 -12.95 29.02
CA PHE A 13 26.69 -11.78 28.75
C PHE A 13 26.36 -10.63 29.71
N VAL A 14 27.27 -9.67 29.82
CA VAL A 14 27.11 -8.48 30.66
C VAL A 14 26.90 -7.28 29.74
N THR A 15 26.00 -6.37 30.11
CA THR A 15 25.75 -5.12 29.38
C THR A 15 26.79 -4.07 29.75
N ALA A 16 26.92 -3.00 28.96
CA ALA A 16 27.78 -1.87 29.28
C ALA A 16 27.41 -1.19 30.62
N GLY A 17 26.14 -1.26 31.02
CA GLY A 17 25.65 -0.76 32.31
C GLY A 17 25.78 -1.74 33.47
N GLY A 18 26.40 -2.90 33.27
CA GLY A 18 26.69 -3.87 34.34
C GLY A 18 25.54 -4.83 34.68
N VAL A 19 24.49 -4.90 33.86
CA VAL A 19 23.43 -5.90 34.00
C VAL A 19 23.89 -7.19 33.32
N THR A 20 23.81 -8.31 34.02
CA THR A 20 24.02 -9.63 33.43
C THR A 20 22.72 -10.11 32.82
N ILE A 21 22.78 -10.55 31.56
CA ILE A 21 21.64 -11.10 30.81
C ILE A 21 21.96 -12.55 30.47
N THR A 22 21.03 -13.44 30.80
CA THR A 22 21.04 -14.85 30.36
C THR A 22 19.93 -15.03 29.33
N ARG A 23 20.26 -15.47 28.12
CA ARG A 23 19.34 -15.72 27.01
C ARG A 23 19.20 -17.23 26.77
N GLU A 24 17.97 -17.71 26.77
CA GLU A 24 17.60 -19.07 26.36
C GLU A 24 16.79 -19.01 25.07
N ARG A 25 17.25 -19.73 24.04
CA ARG A 25 16.54 -19.82 22.75
C ARG A 25 15.76 -21.12 22.68
N HIS A 26 14.48 -21.02 22.33
CA HIS A 26 13.62 -22.17 22.08
C HIS A 26 13.05 -22.09 20.67
N ASP A 27 13.29 -23.13 19.87
CA ASP A 27 12.69 -23.23 18.54
C ASP A 27 11.17 -23.32 18.63
N GLN A 28 10.48 -22.70 17.67
CA GLN A 28 9.03 -22.72 17.55
C GLN A 28 8.63 -23.26 16.17
N PRO A 29 7.46 -23.91 16.05
CA PRO A 29 6.87 -24.19 14.75
C PRO A 29 6.69 -22.90 13.97
N TYR A 30 7.15 -22.87 12.71
CA TYR A 30 7.01 -21.69 11.86
C TYR A 30 5.54 -21.36 11.54
N GLU A 31 4.75 -22.38 11.21
CA GLU A 31 3.34 -22.20 10.84
C GLU A 31 2.51 -21.80 12.06
N GLY A 32 1.82 -20.66 11.96
CA GLY A 32 0.96 -20.13 13.03
C GLY A 32 1.72 -19.57 14.25
N ALA A 33 3.05 -19.44 14.21
CA ALA A 33 3.87 -18.98 15.34
C ALA A 33 3.33 -17.69 15.99
N ILE A 34 2.88 -16.76 15.16
CA ILE A 34 2.43 -15.43 15.57
C ILE A 34 0.99 -15.41 16.10
N ASP A 35 0.17 -16.41 15.78
CA ASP A 35 -1.28 -16.38 16.04
C ASP A 35 -1.59 -16.35 17.54
N ALA A 36 -0.84 -17.13 18.34
CA ALA A 36 -1.00 -17.16 19.79
C ALA A 36 -0.67 -15.81 20.45
N TYR A 37 0.29 -15.05 19.88
CA TYR A 37 0.62 -13.71 20.35
C TYR A 37 -0.48 -12.73 19.96
N VAL A 38 -0.97 -12.77 18.71
CA VAL A 38 -2.08 -11.94 18.25
C VAL A 38 -3.33 -12.17 19.11
N ASP A 39 -3.71 -13.42 19.41
CA ASP A 39 -4.86 -13.68 20.27
C ASP A 39 -4.62 -13.27 21.73
N GLY A 40 -3.38 -13.46 22.20
CA GLY A 40 -2.97 -13.04 23.54
C GLY A 40 -3.12 -11.54 23.77
N LEU A 41 -2.87 -10.71 22.75
CA LEU A 41 -2.98 -9.26 22.85
C LEU A 41 -4.41 -8.74 23.04
N ASN A 42 -5.45 -9.57 22.89
CA ASN A 42 -6.81 -9.18 23.26
C ASN A 42 -6.97 -8.87 24.76
N SER A 43 -6.10 -9.44 25.60
CA SER A 43 -6.21 -9.30 27.06
C SER A 43 -4.88 -9.12 27.78
N ARG A 44 -3.75 -9.36 27.11
CA ARG A 44 -2.42 -9.24 27.70
C ARG A 44 -1.63 -8.14 27.00
N ARG A 45 -0.85 -7.38 27.78
CA ARG A 45 -0.05 -6.28 27.25
C ARG A 45 1.10 -6.81 26.40
N GLY A 46 1.46 -6.06 25.37
CA GLY A 46 2.51 -6.46 24.45
C GLY A 46 2.32 -5.85 23.06
N ALA A 47 3.09 -6.36 22.11
CA ALA A 47 3.12 -5.85 20.76
C ALA A 47 3.49 -6.95 19.76
N VAL A 48 2.83 -6.93 18.62
CA VAL A 48 3.19 -7.68 17.41
C VAL A 48 3.56 -6.66 16.35
N PHE A 49 4.73 -6.83 15.76
CA PHE A 49 5.23 -6.07 14.61
C PHE A 49 5.50 -7.04 13.47
N SER A 50 5.06 -6.67 12.27
CA SER A 50 5.16 -7.50 11.08
C SER A 50 5.58 -6.68 9.89
N SER A 51 6.51 -7.20 9.09
CA SER A 51 6.76 -6.74 7.73
C SER A 51 6.31 -7.81 6.75
N ASN A 52 5.19 -7.55 6.06
CA ASN A 52 4.58 -8.52 5.12
C ASN A 52 4.97 -8.23 3.66
N TYR A 53 5.88 -7.29 3.45
CA TYR A 53 6.26 -6.79 2.15
C TYR A 53 7.77 -6.96 1.95
N GLU A 54 8.16 -7.34 0.76
CA GLU A 54 9.57 -7.49 0.40
C GLU A 54 9.88 -6.51 -0.72
N TYR A 55 10.93 -5.74 -0.52
CA TYR A 55 11.49 -4.87 -1.55
C TYR A 55 13.01 -4.98 -1.48
N PRO A 56 13.68 -5.43 -2.56
CA PRO A 56 15.11 -5.69 -2.56
C PRO A 56 15.92 -4.53 -1.98
N GLY A 57 16.77 -4.83 -1.00
CA GLY A 57 17.65 -3.85 -0.35
C GLY A 57 16.95 -2.90 0.63
N ARG A 58 15.62 -2.99 0.83
CA ARG A 58 14.87 -2.11 1.74
C ARG A 58 14.06 -2.85 2.78
N TYR A 59 13.18 -3.75 2.37
CA TYR A 59 12.27 -4.49 3.26
C TYR A 59 12.47 -5.99 3.11
N THR A 60 12.56 -6.68 4.24
CA THR A 60 12.51 -8.14 4.33
C THR A 60 11.27 -8.54 5.09
N ARG A 61 10.78 -9.77 4.87
CA ARG A 61 9.62 -10.27 5.59
C ARG A 61 10.04 -10.86 6.94
N TRP A 62 9.42 -10.40 8.01
CA TRP A 62 9.63 -10.89 9.37
C TRP A 62 8.42 -10.59 10.25
N ASP A 63 8.20 -11.40 11.28
CA ASP A 63 7.34 -11.05 12.41
C ASP A 63 8.15 -11.03 13.70
N THR A 64 7.79 -10.14 14.62
CA THR A 64 8.33 -10.10 15.97
C THR A 64 7.20 -9.81 16.95
N ALA A 65 7.17 -10.53 18.06
CA ALA A 65 6.17 -10.33 19.08
C ALA A 65 6.74 -10.37 20.49
N ILE A 66 6.15 -9.56 21.35
CA ILE A 66 6.35 -9.57 22.79
C ILE A 66 4.99 -9.63 23.48
N ILE A 67 4.92 -10.32 24.62
CA ILE A 67 3.73 -10.41 25.44
C ILE A 67 4.13 -10.57 26.91
N ASP A 68 3.27 -10.13 27.82
CA ASP A 68 3.49 -10.18 29.27
C ASP A 68 4.83 -9.55 29.72
N PRO A 69 5.20 -8.36 29.22
CA PRO A 69 6.50 -7.75 29.54
C PRO A 69 6.61 -7.42 31.04
N PRO A 70 7.79 -7.60 31.67
CA PRO A 70 8.00 -7.24 33.07
C PRO A 70 7.78 -5.77 33.41
N LEU A 71 8.16 -4.85 32.51
CA LEU A 71 8.05 -3.42 32.73
C LEU A 71 7.31 -2.72 31.59
N VAL A 72 6.57 -1.67 31.96
CA VAL A 72 6.08 -0.65 31.03
C VAL A 72 6.62 0.73 31.41
N ILE A 73 7.10 1.46 30.42
CA ILE A 73 7.59 2.84 30.52
C ILE A 73 6.57 3.71 29.80
N SER A 74 5.93 4.62 30.52
CA SER A 74 4.96 5.54 29.93
C SER A 74 5.28 6.99 30.25
N ALA A 75 4.81 7.90 29.40
CA ALA A 75 4.95 9.33 29.63
C ALA A 75 3.72 10.12 29.20
N ARG A 76 3.54 11.28 29.84
CA ARG A 76 2.65 12.35 29.39
C ARG A 76 3.32 13.69 29.63
N GLY A 77 3.57 14.42 28.55
CA GLY A 77 4.50 15.53 28.56
C GLY A 77 5.85 15.08 29.13
N ARG A 78 6.30 15.75 30.19
CA ARG A 78 7.59 15.50 30.84
C ARG A 78 7.52 14.61 32.07
N ALA A 79 6.32 14.20 32.48
CA ALA A 79 6.11 13.25 33.56
C ALA A 79 6.20 11.83 33.00
N MET A 80 7.01 10.98 33.62
CA MET A 80 7.16 9.57 33.24
C MET A 80 6.86 8.63 34.41
N ARG A 81 6.47 7.41 34.04
CA ARG A 81 6.22 6.29 34.94
C ARG A 81 6.95 5.06 34.39
N ILE A 82 7.65 4.34 35.26
CA ILE A 82 8.20 3.02 34.98
C ILE A 82 7.54 2.05 35.96
N GLU A 83 6.68 1.17 35.44
CA GLU A 83 5.79 0.33 36.21
C GLU A 83 6.15 -1.14 36.04
N ALA A 84 6.24 -1.84 37.17
CA ALA A 84 6.37 -3.29 37.17
C ALA A 84 5.01 -3.95 36.97
N LEU A 85 4.93 -4.83 35.97
CA LEU A 85 3.71 -5.57 35.63
C LEU A 85 3.67 -6.95 36.30
N ASN A 86 4.81 -7.46 36.73
CA ASN A 86 4.94 -8.71 37.47
C ASN A 86 6.17 -8.66 38.42
N GLN A 87 6.40 -9.73 39.18
CA GLN A 87 7.50 -9.81 40.16
C GLN A 87 8.89 -9.62 39.51
N ARG A 88 9.06 -10.03 38.25
CA ARG A 88 10.31 -9.85 37.49
C ARG A 88 10.57 -8.36 37.20
N GLY A 89 9.52 -7.58 36.97
CA GLY A 89 9.61 -6.13 36.88
C GLY A 89 10.00 -5.49 38.21
N GLU A 90 9.44 -5.97 39.33
CA GLU A 90 9.69 -5.38 40.66
C GLU A 90 11.18 -5.39 41.03
N VAL A 91 11.89 -6.47 40.68
CA VAL A 91 13.34 -6.61 40.97
C VAL A 91 14.23 -5.79 40.03
N LEU A 92 13.71 -5.34 38.89
CA LEU A 92 14.43 -4.48 37.93
C LEU A 92 14.36 -2.99 38.29
N LEU A 93 13.31 -2.55 38.99
CA LEU A 93 13.14 -1.14 39.32
C LEU A 93 14.31 -0.55 40.14
N PRO A 94 14.92 -1.23 41.13
CA PRO A 94 16.03 -0.66 41.89
C PRO A 94 17.26 -0.27 41.04
N VAL A 95 17.69 -1.14 40.10
CA VAL A 95 18.85 -0.84 39.23
C VAL A 95 18.51 0.30 38.26
N ILE A 96 17.27 0.34 37.76
CA ILE A 96 16.77 1.44 36.92
C ILE A 96 16.74 2.75 37.71
N GLY A 97 16.20 2.73 38.92
CA GLY A 97 16.12 3.90 39.79
C GLY A 97 17.49 4.47 40.12
N LYS A 98 18.50 3.61 40.33
CA LYS A 98 19.90 4.04 40.51
C LYS A 98 20.42 4.75 39.26
N ALA A 99 20.28 4.15 38.08
CA ALA A 99 20.75 4.74 36.82
C ALA A 99 20.06 6.09 36.51
N LEU A 100 18.77 6.22 36.83
CA LEU A 100 18.01 7.45 36.63
C LEU A 100 18.33 8.53 37.67
N GLY A 101 18.67 8.14 38.90
CA GLY A 101 19.06 9.05 39.97
C GLY A 101 20.39 9.76 39.73
N GLU A 102 21.21 9.26 38.79
CA GLU A 102 22.47 9.89 38.38
C GLU A 102 22.27 11.04 37.38
N LEU A 103 21.06 11.19 36.82
CA LEU A 103 20.74 12.22 35.83
C LEU A 103 20.33 13.53 36.51
N SER A 104 21.09 14.60 36.24
CA SER A 104 20.84 15.93 36.83
C SER A 104 19.50 16.55 36.39
N GLU A 105 18.98 16.14 35.24
CA GLU A 105 17.76 16.65 34.62
C GLU A 105 16.51 15.87 35.03
N VAL A 106 16.65 14.84 35.86
CA VAL A 106 15.55 13.96 36.26
C VAL A 106 15.30 14.10 37.75
N ALA A 107 14.06 14.41 38.11
CA ALA A 107 13.59 14.41 39.49
C ALA A 107 12.71 13.19 39.73
N ILE A 108 13.17 12.24 40.55
CA ILE A 108 12.35 11.09 40.97
C ILE A 108 11.41 11.53 42.09
N ALA A 109 10.11 11.58 41.79
CA ALA A 109 9.07 11.98 42.72
C ALA A 109 8.58 10.82 43.62
N GLU A 110 8.60 9.60 43.09
CA GLU A 110 8.20 8.38 43.80
C GLU A 110 9.06 7.20 43.35
N SER A 111 9.51 6.39 44.30
CA SER A 111 10.16 5.12 44.02
C SER A 111 9.64 4.07 45.00
N SER A 112 9.05 3.00 44.45
CA SER A 112 8.48 1.88 45.19
C SER A 112 8.85 0.56 44.52
N LYS A 113 8.43 -0.57 45.10
CA LYS A 113 8.62 -1.89 44.48
C LYS A 113 7.90 -2.05 43.13
N LYS A 114 6.88 -1.23 42.83
CA LYS A 114 6.05 -1.38 41.63
C LYS A 114 6.10 -0.20 40.66
N LEU A 115 6.64 0.93 41.09
CA LEU A 115 6.58 2.18 40.34
C LEU A 115 7.77 3.07 40.64
N ILE A 116 8.38 3.59 39.58
CA ILE A 116 9.18 4.81 39.60
C ILE A 116 8.40 5.90 38.88
N ARG A 117 8.12 7.02 39.57
CA ARG A 117 7.54 8.22 38.98
C ARG A 117 8.59 9.31 38.98
N LEU A 118 8.76 9.96 37.84
CA LEU A 118 9.75 11.01 37.67
C LEU A 118 9.24 12.13 36.76
N ASP A 119 9.88 13.28 36.86
CA ASP A 119 9.68 14.42 35.99
C ASP A 119 11.01 14.85 35.36
N VAL A 120 10.99 15.13 34.05
CA VAL A 120 12.15 15.65 33.33
C VAL A 120 12.14 17.16 33.30
N ALA A 121 13.23 17.77 33.75
CA ALA A 121 13.41 19.22 33.80
C ALA A 121 13.27 19.87 32.41
N LYS A 122 12.78 21.11 32.39
CA LYS A 122 12.86 21.98 31.20
C LYS A 122 14.32 22.33 30.91
N PRO A 123 14.68 22.67 29.66
CA PRO A 123 16.04 23.10 29.34
C PRO A 123 16.47 24.29 30.21
N GLY A 124 17.58 24.12 30.95
CA GLY A 124 18.17 25.17 31.77
C GLY A 124 19.06 26.14 31.01
N ARG A 125 19.29 25.89 29.71
CA ARG A 125 20.08 26.73 28.81
C ARG A 125 19.49 26.74 27.41
N VAL A 126 19.96 27.65 26.57
CA VAL A 126 19.70 27.62 25.13
C VAL A 126 20.58 26.53 24.49
N PHE A 127 19.98 25.78 23.57
CA PHE A 127 20.65 24.75 22.77
C PHE A 127 20.77 25.24 21.33
N THR A 128 21.85 24.87 20.66
CA THR A 128 21.96 25.05 19.21
C THR A 128 21.02 24.09 18.47
N GLU A 129 20.72 24.36 17.20
CA GLU A 129 19.85 23.46 16.41
C GLU A 129 20.46 22.06 16.24
N GLU A 130 21.79 21.98 16.21
CA GLU A 130 22.55 20.72 16.18
C GLU A 130 22.47 19.94 17.50
N GLU A 131 22.25 20.63 18.62
CA GLU A 131 22.05 20.02 19.94
C GLU A 131 20.57 19.82 20.29
N ARG A 132 19.63 20.14 19.38
CA ARG A 132 18.18 20.13 19.66
C ARG A 132 17.68 18.77 20.17
N SER A 133 18.19 17.67 19.63
CA SER A 133 17.87 16.30 20.08
C SER A 133 18.41 15.95 21.48
N ARG A 134 19.31 16.79 22.03
CA ARG A 134 19.89 16.68 23.38
C ARG A 134 19.16 17.54 24.41
N VAL A 135 18.16 18.33 24.01
CA VAL A 135 17.29 19.05 24.94
C VAL A 135 16.69 18.06 25.94
N PRO A 136 16.77 18.34 27.26
CA PRO A 136 16.18 17.47 28.28
C PRO A 136 14.72 17.19 27.97
N SER A 137 14.38 15.91 27.86
CA SER A 137 13.07 15.40 27.49
C SER A 137 12.94 13.95 27.96
N VAL A 138 11.79 13.32 27.71
CA VAL A 138 11.61 11.88 28.01
C VAL A 138 12.68 10.99 27.36
N PHE A 139 13.29 11.45 26.26
CA PHE A 139 14.39 10.74 25.60
C PHE A 139 15.70 10.76 26.38
N THR A 140 15.88 11.66 27.35
CA THR A 140 17.00 11.62 28.30
C THR A 140 16.92 10.35 29.15
N VAL A 141 15.71 10.01 29.62
CA VAL A 141 15.45 8.78 30.38
C VAL A 141 15.63 7.55 29.49
N LEU A 142 15.09 7.56 28.26
CA LEU A 142 15.26 6.44 27.32
C LEU A 142 16.73 6.19 26.96
N ARG A 143 17.55 7.25 26.82
CA ARG A 143 19.01 7.11 26.62
C ARG A 143 19.70 6.46 27.83
N ALA A 144 19.31 6.81 29.05
CA ALA A 144 19.86 6.17 30.24
C ALA A 144 19.45 4.70 30.36
N LEU A 145 18.19 4.37 30.05
CA LEU A 145 17.72 2.98 30.03
C LEU A 145 18.44 2.16 28.95
N THR A 146 18.55 2.67 27.73
CA THR A 146 19.28 1.99 26.65
C THR A 146 20.77 1.86 26.97
N ALA A 147 21.39 2.83 27.63
CA ALA A 147 22.77 2.73 28.10
C ALA A 147 22.95 1.65 29.18
N LEU A 148 22.00 1.56 30.14
CA LEU A 148 22.01 0.55 31.20
C LEU A 148 22.01 -0.88 30.62
N PHE A 149 21.19 -1.12 29.61
CA PHE A 149 21.05 -2.44 28.99
C PHE A 149 21.92 -2.65 27.74
N LYS A 150 22.78 -1.69 27.38
CA LYS A 150 23.51 -1.68 26.11
C LYS A 150 24.36 -2.95 25.91
N THR A 151 24.18 -3.64 24.79
CA THR A 151 24.89 -4.88 24.46
C THR A 151 24.99 -5.07 22.94
N ALA A 152 26.11 -5.62 22.45
CA ALA A 152 26.24 -6.01 21.04
C ALA A 152 25.91 -7.49 20.79
N GLU A 153 25.68 -8.27 21.86
CA GLU A 153 25.49 -9.73 21.81
C GLU A 153 24.06 -10.14 21.41
N ASP A 154 23.14 -9.18 21.33
CA ASP A 154 21.75 -9.41 20.96
C ASP A 154 21.22 -8.26 20.09
N ALA A 155 20.66 -8.62 18.92
CA ALA A 155 20.11 -7.66 17.97
C ALA A 155 18.60 -7.43 18.14
N ASN A 156 17.90 -8.24 18.92
CA ASN A 156 16.45 -8.19 19.12
C ASN A 156 16.08 -7.58 20.48
N LEU A 157 16.92 -7.72 21.50
CA LEU A 157 16.59 -7.22 22.83
C LEU A 157 16.55 -5.68 22.85
N GLY A 158 15.45 -5.11 23.36
CA GLY A 158 15.21 -3.68 23.29
C GLY A 158 13.91 -3.24 23.95
N LEU A 159 13.54 -1.98 23.69
CA LEU A 159 12.27 -1.38 24.10
C LEU A 159 11.29 -1.37 22.93
N TYR A 160 10.07 -1.83 23.16
CA TYR A 160 9.05 -2.03 22.12
C TYR A 160 7.78 -1.24 22.42
N GLY A 161 7.21 -0.53 21.44
CA GLY A 161 5.91 0.10 21.64
C GLY A 161 5.63 1.30 20.72
N ALA A 162 5.13 2.38 21.31
CA ALA A 162 4.59 3.52 20.59
C ALA A 162 5.07 4.87 21.15
N PHE A 163 5.23 5.83 20.24
CA PHE A 163 5.64 7.20 20.43
C PHE A 163 4.53 8.12 19.91
N GLY A 164 3.95 8.94 20.78
CA GLY A 164 2.85 9.84 20.47
C GLY A 164 3.31 11.17 19.88
N TYR A 165 2.43 11.83 19.14
CA TYR A 165 2.68 13.07 18.40
C TYR A 165 3.17 14.21 19.29
N ASP A 166 2.59 14.37 20.48
CA ASP A 166 2.89 15.46 21.41
C ASP A 166 4.31 15.39 22.00
N LEU A 167 5.05 14.29 21.80
CA LEU A 167 6.48 14.22 22.16
C LEU A 167 7.31 15.32 21.48
N ALA A 168 6.94 15.74 20.27
CA ALA A 168 7.63 16.81 19.56
C ALA A 168 7.61 18.14 20.31
N PHE A 169 6.53 18.41 21.07
CA PHE A 169 6.36 19.68 21.77
C PHE A 169 7.31 19.87 22.96
N GLN A 170 8.08 18.84 23.33
CA GLN A 170 9.11 18.95 24.35
C GLN A 170 10.35 19.70 23.86
N PHE A 171 10.60 19.74 22.55
CA PHE A 171 11.76 20.39 21.93
C PHE A 171 11.39 21.37 20.80
N ASP A 172 10.18 21.26 20.23
CA ASP A 172 9.57 22.24 19.32
C ASP A 172 8.32 22.85 19.99
N PRO A 173 8.47 23.86 20.86
CA PRO A 173 7.37 24.35 21.68
C PRO A 173 6.23 24.93 20.84
N VAL A 174 5.04 24.37 21.03
CA VAL A 174 3.76 24.81 20.46
C VAL A 174 2.82 25.18 21.62
N ASP A 175 2.16 26.32 21.51
CA ASP A 175 1.14 26.74 22.49
C ASP A 175 -0.08 25.82 22.39
N TYR A 176 -0.41 25.13 23.48
CA TYR A 176 -1.55 24.22 23.51
C TYR A 176 -2.87 25.00 23.40
N LYS A 177 -3.64 24.68 22.37
CA LYS A 177 -5.02 25.15 22.13
C LYS A 177 -6.05 24.05 22.38
N LEU A 178 -5.65 22.79 22.22
CA LEU A 178 -6.49 21.62 22.42
C LEU A 178 -6.35 21.08 23.84
N GLU A 179 -7.46 20.62 24.43
CA GLU A 179 -7.44 20.01 25.75
C GLU A 179 -6.97 18.55 25.66
N ARG A 180 -5.88 18.21 26.37
CA ARG A 180 -5.40 16.82 26.51
C ARG A 180 -6.08 16.16 27.69
N LYS A 181 -6.81 15.07 27.45
CA LYS A 181 -7.41 14.25 28.51
C LYS A 181 -6.36 13.73 29.48
N GLN A 182 -6.78 13.52 30.73
CA GLN A 182 -5.88 12.98 31.77
C GLN A 182 -5.30 11.59 31.41
N SER A 183 -6.08 10.80 30.68
CA SER A 183 -5.73 9.46 30.20
C SER A 183 -4.88 9.44 28.92
N GLN A 184 -4.56 10.60 28.31
CA GLN A 184 -3.67 10.61 27.15
C GLN A 184 -2.25 10.23 27.58
N ARG A 185 -1.62 9.35 26.81
CA ARG A 185 -0.22 8.97 26.96
C ARG A 185 0.50 9.34 25.67
N ASP A 186 1.70 9.88 25.81
CA ASP A 186 2.54 10.32 24.68
C ASP A 186 3.68 9.33 24.42
N LEU A 187 3.90 8.36 25.31
CA LEU A 187 4.89 7.30 25.16
C LEU A 187 4.39 6.07 25.90
N VAL A 188 4.52 4.90 25.30
CA VAL A 188 4.37 3.60 25.97
C VAL A 188 5.37 2.64 25.32
N LEU A 189 6.36 2.22 26.10
CA LEU A 189 7.37 1.23 25.69
C LEU A 189 7.44 0.11 26.72
N PHE A 190 7.65 -1.11 26.25
CA PHE A 190 7.76 -2.31 27.06
C PHE A 190 9.21 -2.79 27.07
N LEU A 191 9.68 -3.25 28.24
CA LEU A 191 10.88 -4.07 28.34
C LEU A 191 10.43 -5.53 28.41
N PRO A 192 10.67 -6.34 27.36
CA PRO A 192 10.28 -7.74 27.34
C PRO A 192 11.30 -8.62 28.08
N ASP A 193 10.88 -9.81 28.47
CA ASP A 193 11.75 -10.93 28.89
C ASP A 193 11.49 -12.21 28.08
N GLU A 194 10.66 -12.10 27.04
CA GLU A 194 10.44 -13.08 25.99
C GLU A 194 10.17 -12.33 24.68
N ILE A 195 10.84 -12.73 23.60
CA ILE A 195 10.65 -12.19 22.27
C ILE A 195 10.50 -13.36 21.30
N LEU A 196 9.36 -13.43 20.59
CA LEU A 196 9.19 -14.30 19.43
C LEU A 196 9.79 -13.59 18.21
N VAL A 197 10.61 -14.32 17.45
CA VAL A 197 11.14 -13.90 16.16
C VAL A 197 10.72 -14.92 15.10
N VAL A 198 10.13 -14.43 14.02
CA VAL A 198 9.77 -15.23 12.84
C VAL A 198 10.51 -14.66 11.64
N ASP A 199 11.43 -15.44 11.11
CA ASP A 199 12.14 -15.13 9.88
C ASP A 199 11.50 -15.87 8.72
N HIS A 200 10.75 -15.14 7.90
CA HIS A 200 10.08 -15.70 6.73
C HIS A 200 11.03 -16.06 5.59
N TYR A 201 12.24 -15.49 5.56
CA TYR A 201 13.23 -15.83 4.55
C TYR A 201 13.83 -17.21 4.82
N SER A 202 14.23 -17.46 6.07
CA SER A 202 14.76 -18.77 6.47
C SER A 202 13.69 -19.78 6.88
N THR A 203 12.41 -19.38 6.91
CA THR A 203 11.26 -20.20 7.35
C THR A 203 11.44 -20.75 8.76
N LYS A 204 11.99 -19.94 9.66
CA LYS A 204 12.27 -20.31 11.05
C LYS A 204 11.54 -19.40 12.01
N ALA A 205 11.13 -19.97 13.15
CA ALA A 205 10.61 -19.22 14.27
C ALA A 205 11.29 -19.71 15.55
N TRP A 206 11.55 -18.79 16.47
CA TRP A 206 12.08 -19.10 17.79
C TRP A 206 11.66 -18.04 18.80
N THR A 207 11.64 -18.42 20.07
CA THR A 207 11.44 -17.51 21.21
C THR A 207 12.75 -17.39 21.96
N ASP A 208 13.24 -16.17 22.12
CA ASP A 208 14.35 -15.86 23.02
C ASP A 208 13.77 -15.40 24.36
N ARG A 209 14.15 -16.09 25.44
CA ARG A 209 13.79 -15.76 26.83
C ARG A 209 14.98 -15.19 27.56
N TYR A 210 14.73 -14.17 28.36
CA TYR A 210 15.77 -13.40 29.03
C TYR A 210 15.59 -13.46 30.53
N ASP A 211 16.69 -13.62 31.23
CA ASP A 211 16.82 -13.38 32.66
C ASP A 211 17.84 -12.28 32.92
N TYR A 212 17.49 -11.36 33.79
CA TYR A 212 18.27 -10.17 34.15
C TYR A 212 18.76 -10.30 35.59
N SER A 213 20.05 -10.07 35.80
CA SER A 213 20.64 -10.11 37.14
C SER A 213 21.77 -9.09 37.31
N GLY A 214 22.08 -8.78 38.56
CA GLY A 214 23.14 -7.86 38.92
C GLY A 214 23.32 -7.80 40.43
N GLU A 215 24.01 -6.77 40.92
CA GLU A 215 24.21 -6.60 42.35
C GLU A 215 22.87 -6.37 43.07
N GLY A 216 22.46 -7.34 43.89
CA GLY A 216 21.25 -7.25 44.72
C GLY A 216 19.93 -7.53 44.02
N PHE A 217 19.92 -7.98 42.75
CA PHE A 217 18.70 -8.39 42.05
C PHE A 217 18.94 -9.54 41.06
N SER A 218 17.90 -10.36 40.85
CA SER A 218 17.86 -11.37 39.79
C SER A 218 16.42 -11.73 39.45
N THR A 219 16.13 -11.93 38.16
CA THR A 219 14.87 -12.52 37.72
C THR A 219 14.92 -14.04 37.61
N GLU A 220 16.10 -14.65 37.73
CA GLU A 220 16.29 -16.09 37.60
C GLU A 220 15.42 -16.85 38.61
N GLY A 221 14.65 -17.83 38.13
CA GLY A 221 13.71 -18.60 38.94
C GLY A 221 12.38 -17.91 39.28
N LEU A 222 12.19 -16.64 38.91
CA LEU A 222 10.91 -15.94 39.04
C LEU A 222 9.96 -16.28 37.88
N ALA A 223 8.68 -16.45 38.20
CA ALA A 223 7.64 -16.76 37.21
C ALA A 223 7.39 -15.60 36.23
N ARG A 224 7.11 -15.94 34.97
CA ARG A 224 6.68 -15.02 33.90
C ARG A 224 5.16 -14.89 33.92
N ASP A 225 4.64 -14.35 35.01
CA ASP A 225 3.19 -14.26 35.25
C ASP A 225 2.50 -13.35 34.22
N ALA A 226 1.40 -13.83 33.65
CA ALA A 226 0.56 -13.06 32.76
C ALA A 226 -0.42 -12.17 33.53
N HIS A 227 -0.53 -10.90 33.14
CA HIS A 227 -1.54 -9.98 33.66
C HIS A 227 -2.67 -9.82 32.65
N VAL A 228 -3.82 -10.43 32.95
CA VAL A 228 -4.97 -10.52 32.04
C VAL A 228 -5.98 -9.39 32.32
N GLU A 229 -6.13 -8.47 31.38
CA GLU A 229 -7.11 -7.40 31.34
C GLU A 229 -8.02 -7.59 30.11
N PRO A 230 -9.16 -8.28 30.21
CA PRO A 230 -10.02 -8.57 29.06
C PRO A 230 -10.47 -7.30 28.34
N PHE A 231 -10.50 -7.33 27.01
CA PHE A 231 -11.08 -6.28 26.18
C PHE A 231 -12.52 -5.99 26.60
N ARG A 232 -12.84 -4.70 26.75
CA ARG A 232 -14.19 -4.23 27.08
C ARG A 232 -14.77 -3.44 25.91
N THR A 233 -15.92 -3.89 25.43
CA THR A 233 -16.72 -3.20 24.42
C THR A 233 -17.40 -1.97 25.00
N ALA A 234 -17.70 -0.99 24.15
CA ALA A 234 -18.47 0.19 24.55
C ALA A 234 -19.97 -0.08 24.41
N ASP A 235 -20.78 0.38 25.37
CA ASP A 235 -22.24 0.33 25.25
C ASP A 235 -22.78 1.47 24.36
N ARG A 236 -22.04 2.58 24.30
CA ARG A 236 -22.44 3.78 23.55
C ARG A 236 -22.11 3.68 22.07
N ILE A 237 -22.98 4.26 21.24
CA ILE A 237 -22.73 4.47 19.81
C ILE A 237 -22.04 5.84 19.66
N PRO A 238 -20.81 5.92 19.11
CA PRO A 238 -20.14 7.19 18.89
C PRO A 238 -20.76 7.93 17.68
N PRO A 239 -20.54 9.26 17.56
CA PRO A 239 -20.85 9.97 16.31
C PRO A 239 -19.99 9.45 15.15
N ARG A 240 -20.36 9.73 13.90
CA ARG A 240 -19.58 9.30 12.71
C ARG A 240 -18.14 9.82 12.74
N GLY A 241 -17.96 11.07 13.15
CA GLY A 241 -16.69 11.77 13.17
C GLY A 241 -16.79 13.08 13.95
N ASP A 242 -15.69 13.84 13.99
CA ASP A 242 -15.66 15.17 14.62
C ASP A 242 -15.95 16.31 13.64
N HIS A 243 -16.03 16.05 12.33
CA HIS A 243 -16.38 17.00 11.28
C HIS A 243 -17.72 16.64 10.63
N GLU A 244 -18.55 17.66 10.39
CA GLU A 244 -19.69 17.56 9.50
C GLU A 244 -19.26 17.77 8.02
N PRO A 245 -20.01 17.27 7.02
CA PRO A 245 -19.69 17.48 5.61
C PRO A 245 -19.48 18.97 5.27
N GLY A 246 -18.37 19.29 4.60
CA GLY A 246 -17.95 20.64 4.25
C GLY A 246 -17.13 21.38 5.32
N GLU A 247 -17.08 20.90 6.57
CA GLU A 247 -16.27 21.52 7.61
C GLU A 247 -14.76 21.31 7.39
N TYR A 248 -14.34 20.14 6.89
CA TYR A 248 -12.94 19.92 6.54
C TYR A 248 -12.57 20.76 5.32
N ALA A 249 -13.45 20.87 4.32
CA ALA A 249 -13.25 21.80 3.20
C ALA A 249 -13.06 23.26 3.66
N ASN A 250 -13.79 23.71 4.69
CA ASN A 250 -13.56 25.03 5.31
C ASN A 250 -12.19 25.14 6.00
N LEU A 251 -11.68 24.07 6.59
CA LEU A 251 -10.31 24.00 7.11
C LEU A 251 -9.29 24.16 5.98
N VAL A 252 -9.47 23.48 4.84
CA VAL A 252 -8.61 23.63 3.67
C VAL A 252 -8.59 25.08 3.18
N ARG A 253 -9.76 25.73 3.07
CA ARG A 253 -9.82 27.16 2.68
C ARG A 253 -9.04 28.06 3.63
N ARG A 254 -9.04 27.78 4.94
CA ARG A 254 -8.21 28.51 5.92
C ARG A 254 -6.71 28.26 5.71
N ALA A 255 -6.32 27.02 5.38
CA ALA A 255 -4.93 26.69 5.06
C ALA A 255 -4.45 27.45 3.80
N MET A 256 -5.31 27.57 2.78
CA MET A 256 -5.02 28.34 1.57
C MET A 256 -4.68 29.81 1.84
N GLU A 257 -5.36 30.45 2.79
CA GLU A 257 -5.01 31.82 3.20
C GLU A 257 -3.62 31.91 3.85
N SER A 258 -3.20 30.89 4.59
CA SER A 258 -1.85 30.80 5.15
C SER A 258 -0.79 30.55 4.06
N PHE A 259 -1.10 29.74 3.04
CA PHE A 259 -0.22 29.56 1.87
C PHE A 259 -0.03 30.87 1.10
N LYS A 260 -1.10 31.65 0.87
CA LYS A 260 -1.02 32.96 0.19
C LYS A 260 -0.11 33.95 0.90
N ARG A 261 -0.07 33.92 2.23
CA ARG A 261 0.81 34.79 3.04
C ARG A 261 2.26 34.29 3.09
N GLY A 262 2.51 33.04 2.71
CA GLY A 262 3.81 32.40 2.84
C GLY A 262 4.11 31.84 4.24
N ASP A 263 3.08 31.64 5.07
CA ASP A 263 3.23 31.06 6.41
C ASP A 263 3.49 29.55 6.35
N LEU A 264 2.99 28.90 5.30
CA LEU A 264 3.08 27.46 5.05
C LEU A 264 3.47 27.24 3.58
N PHE A 265 4.07 26.09 3.30
CA PHE A 265 4.27 25.53 1.96
C PHE A 265 3.42 24.27 1.77
N GLU A 266 3.32 23.48 2.84
CA GLU A 266 2.52 22.27 2.93
C GLU A 266 1.97 22.12 4.36
N VAL A 267 0.76 21.61 4.54
CA VAL A 267 0.24 21.18 5.85
C VAL A 267 -0.70 19.99 5.71
N VAL A 268 -0.69 19.09 6.70
CA VAL A 268 -1.47 17.85 6.69
C VAL A 268 -2.42 17.81 7.88
N PRO A 269 -3.51 18.59 7.89
CA PRO A 269 -4.53 18.52 8.93
C PRO A 269 -5.35 17.23 8.80
N GLY A 270 -5.79 16.67 9.92
CA GLY A 270 -6.61 15.46 9.95
C GLY A 270 -7.96 15.66 10.61
N GLN A 271 -8.93 14.85 10.19
CA GLN A 271 -10.23 14.70 10.84
C GLN A 271 -10.37 13.30 11.46
N MET A 272 -11.19 13.19 12.51
CA MET A 272 -11.43 11.97 13.25
C MET A 272 -12.73 11.31 12.84
N PHE A 273 -12.68 9.99 12.69
CA PHE A 273 -13.83 9.12 12.51
C PHE A 273 -13.90 8.13 13.67
N TYR A 274 -15.12 7.76 14.05
CA TYR A 274 -15.35 6.84 15.15
C TYR A 274 -16.21 5.66 14.71
N GLU A 275 -15.95 4.51 15.31
CA GLU A 275 -16.74 3.30 15.13
C GLU A 275 -16.80 2.54 16.46
N ARG A 276 -17.92 1.89 16.77
CA ARG A 276 -18.01 1.04 17.95
C ARG A 276 -17.38 -0.32 17.63
N CYS A 277 -16.48 -0.80 18.49
CA CYS A 277 -15.92 -2.13 18.34
C CYS A 277 -16.86 -3.19 18.94
N GLU A 278 -17.30 -4.13 18.12
CA GLU A 278 -18.16 -5.26 18.54
C GLU A 278 -17.41 -6.61 18.55
N THR A 279 -16.23 -6.66 17.93
CA THR A 279 -15.37 -7.85 17.84
C THR A 279 -14.08 -7.67 18.65
N GLN A 280 -13.29 -8.74 18.78
CA GLN A 280 -12.01 -8.66 19.44
C GLN A 280 -11.02 -7.82 18.61
N PRO A 281 -10.11 -7.06 19.24
CA PRO A 281 -9.07 -6.31 18.53
C PRO A 281 -8.22 -7.17 17.57
N SER A 282 -7.94 -8.43 17.94
CA SER A 282 -7.24 -9.40 17.07
C SER A 282 -7.97 -9.67 15.74
N ASP A 283 -9.30 -9.76 15.74
CA ASP A 283 -10.09 -9.98 14.53
C ASP A 283 -9.96 -8.79 13.56
N ILE A 284 -10.00 -7.57 14.11
CA ILE A 284 -9.79 -6.33 13.36
C ILE A 284 -8.36 -6.30 12.77
N SER A 285 -7.35 -6.70 13.55
CA SER A 285 -5.96 -6.77 13.09
C SER A 285 -5.79 -7.75 11.93
N ARG A 286 -6.33 -8.99 12.04
CA ARG A 286 -6.29 -9.99 10.96
C ARG A 286 -7.00 -9.49 9.71
N LYS A 287 -8.18 -8.88 9.87
CA LYS A 287 -8.93 -8.34 8.74
C LYS A 287 -8.14 -7.23 8.05
N LEU A 288 -7.57 -6.30 8.81
CA LEU A 288 -6.75 -5.22 8.26
C LEU A 288 -5.54 -5.77 7.51
N LYS A 289 -4.82 -6.74 8.07
CA LYS A 289 -3.66 -7.41 7.42
C LYS A 289 -4.06 -8.01 6.06
N SER A 290 -5.25 -8.60 5.94
CA SER A 290 -5.75 -9.15 4.66
C SER A 290 -6.16 -8.09 3.63
N ILE A 291 -6.63 -6.93 4.08
CA ILE A 291 -7.09 -5.85 3.20
C ILE A 291 -5.90 -4.98 2.74
N ASN A 292 -4.94 -4.72 3.62
CA ASN A 292 -3.85 -3.78 3.36
C ASN A 292 -2.51 -4.38 3.83
N PRO A 293 -1.87 -5.26 3.05
CA PRO A 293 -0.51 -5.67 3.35
C PRO A 293 0.42 -4.46 3.28
N SER A 294 1.25 -4.27 4.30
CA SER A 294 2.14 -3.12 4.43
C SER A 294 3.54 -3.52 4.95
N PRO A 295 4.57 -2.68 4.74
CA PRO A 295 5.92 -2.94 5.25
C PRO A 295 6.00 -2.81 6.78
N TYR A 296 5.09 -2.06 7.40
CA TYR A 296 4.99 -1.89 8.84
C TYR A 296 3.56 -2.14 9.33
N SER A 297 3.23 -3.40 9.58
CA SER A 297 1.99 -3.78 10.26
C SER A 297 2.24 -3.94 11.76
N PHE A 298 1.26 -3.56 12.58
CA PHE A 298 1.40 -3.63 14.03
C PHE A 298 0.06 -3.86 14.73
N PHE A 299 0.13 -4.58 15.84
CA PHE A 299 -0.95 -4.72 16.82
C PHE A 299 -0.35 -4.60 18.21
N ILE A 300 -0.74 -3.58 18.97
CA ILE A 300 -0.18 -3.27 20.28
C ILE A 300 -1.32 -3.16 21.30
N ASN A 301 -1.22 -3.91 22.39
CA ASN A 301 -2.05 -3.69 23.57
C ASN A 301 -1.26 -2.83 24.57
N LEU A 302 -1.64 -1.57 24.67
CA LEU A 302 -0.98 -0.57 25.52
C LEU A 302 -1.41 -0.66 26.98
N GLY A 303 -2.34 -1.56 27.33
CA GLY A 303 -3.02 -1.59 28.62
C GLY A 303 -4.06 -0.47 28.75
N GLU A 304 -4.79 -0.48 29.87
CA GLU A 304 -5.88 0.48 30.14
C GLU A 304 -6.98 0.46 29.06
N ASN A 305 -7.29 -0.73 28.53
CA ASN A 305 -8.25 -0.93 27.44
C ASN A 305 -7.97 -0.03 26.21
N GLU A 306 -6.67 0.16 25.91
CA GLU A 306 -6.18 0.93 24.76
C GLU A 306 -5.32 0.07 23.84
N TYR A 307 -5.64 0.08 22.55
CA TYR A 307 -4.99 -0.74 21.53
C TYR A 307 -4.64 0.11 20.31
N LEU A 308 -3.54 -0.24 19.64
CA LEU A 308 -3.17 0.30 18.34
C LEU A 308 -3.12 -0.83 17.32
N ILE A 309 -3.86 -0.69 16.23
CA ILE A 309 -3.87 -1.62 15.11
C ILE A 309 -3.60 -0.82 13.85
N GLY A 310 -2.59 -1.20 13.07
CA GLY A 310 -2.27 -0.44 11.87
C GLY A 310 -1.49 -1.24 10.84
N ALA A 311 -1.55 -0.71 9.62
CA ALA A 311 -0.79 -1.17 8.47
C ALA A 311 -0.19 0.06 7.80
N SER A 312 0.91 0.54 8.37
CA SER A 312 1.57 1.75 7.90
C SER A 312 2.36 1.46 6.61
N PRO A 313 2.19 2.29 5.57
CA PRO A 313 2.98 2.21 4.36
C PRO A 313 4.39 2.80 4.54
N GLU A 314 4.61 3.65 5.57
CA GLU A 314 5.77 4.52 5.65
C GLU A 314 6.71 4.17 6.81
N MET A 315 7.98 3.93 6.46
CA MET A 315 9.09 3.86 7.42
C MET A 315 9.32 5.26 8.00
N PHE A 316 9.30 5.38 9.33
CA PHE A 316 9.62 6.66 9.95
C PHE A 316 11.13 6.87 10.01
N VAL A 317 11.83 6.13 10.87
CA VAL A 317 13.29 6.17 10.98
C VAL A 317 13.80 4.75 11.25
N ARG A 318 14.79 4.32 10.45
CA ARG A 318 15.56 3.11 10.72
C ARG A 318 17.03 3.46 10.89
N VAL A 319 17.65 2.95 11.95
CA VAL A 319 19.07 3.10 12.24
C VAL A 319 19.68 1.73 12.42
N ASN A 320 20.68 1.41 11.59
CA ASN A 320 21.50 0.21 11.71
C ASN A 320 22.97 0.64 11.89
N GLY A 321 23.51 0.47 13.08
CA GLY A 321 24.78 1.03 13.51
C GLY A 321 24.79 2.55 13.40
N ARG A 322 25.47 3.09 12.38
CA ARG A 322 25.52 4.53 12.09
C ARG A 322 24.74 4.93 10.83
N ARG A 323 24.16 3.97 10.11
CA ARG A 323 23.39 4.25 8.89
C ARG A 323 21.95 4.58 9.28
N VAL A 324 21.49 5.78 8.94
CA VAL A 324 20.09 6.21 9.11
C VAL A 324 19.39 6.22 7.77
N GLU A 325 18.17 5.70 7.72
CA GLU A 325 17.34 5.61 6.52
C GLU A 325 15.90 6.03 6.82
N THR A 326 15.27 6.64 5.81
CA THR A 326 13.83 6.93 5.77
C THR A 326 13.31 6.73 4.35
N CYS A 327 12.00 6.61 4.21
CA CYS A 327 11.34 6.42 2.93
C CYS A 327 10.09 7.29 2.83
N PRO A 328 10.22 8.62 2.59
CA PRO A 328 9.07 9.48 2.39
C PRO A 328 8.23 9.01 1.21
N ILE A 329 6.91 9.05 1.40
CA ILE A 329 5.91 8.59 0.42
C ILE A 329 4.98 9.75 0.10
N SER A 330 4.70 9.96 -1.19
CA SER A 330 3.57 10.77 -1.65
C SER A 330 3.08 10.19 -2.97
N GLY A 331 1.85 10.49 -3.34
CA GLY A 331 1.18 9.90 -4.49
C GLY A 331 0.71 8.48 -4.22
N THR A 332 -0.60 8.27 -4.32
CA THR A 332 -1.23 6.96 -4.17
C THR A 332 -2.25 6.75 -5.27
N ILE A 333 -2.16 5.63 -5.98
CA ILE A 333 -3.17 5.27 -6.97
C ILE A 333 -3.59 3.81 -6.81
N LYS A 334 -4.82 3.49 -7.18
CA LYS A 334 -5.32 2.11 -7.15
C LYS A 334 -4.61 1.27 -8.21
N ARG A 335 -4.37 0.00 -7.92
CA ARG A 335 -3.99 -1.01 -8.92
C ARG A 335 -5.08 -1.12 -9.99
N GLY A 336 -4.65 -1.34 -11.23
CA GLY A 336 -5.51 -1.76 -12.32
C GLY A 336 -6.06 -3.18 -12.10
N ASP A 337 -7.03 -3.56 -12.92
CA ASP A 337 -7.60 -4.91 -12.90
C ASP A 337 -6.66 -5.94 -13.55
N ASP A 338 -5.67 -5.46 -14.33
CA ASP A 338 -4.66 -6.25 -15.02
C ASP A 338 -3.34 -5.46 -15.19
N ALA A 339 -2.32 -6.10 -15.78
CA ALA A 339 -1.00 -5.50 -15.95
C ALA A 339 -0.99 -4.25 -16.86
N ILE A 340 -1.95 -4.13 -17.78
CA ILE A 340 -2.02 -3.01 -18.74
C ILE A 340 -2.60 -1.80 -18.05
N SER A 341 -3.74 -1.98 -17.40
CA SER A 341 -4.35 -0.95 -16.56
C SER A 341 -3.41 -0.53 -15.43
N ASP A 342 -2.66 -1.46 -14.81
CA ASP A 342 -1.58 -1.12 -13.86
C ASP A 342 -0.55 -0.16 -14.49
N SER A 343 -0.06 -0.47 -15.70
CA SER A 343 0.89 0.40 -16.40
C SER A 343 0.31 1.79 -16.68
N GLU A 344 -0.99 1.89 -17.02
CA GLU A 344 -1.67 3.17 -17.21
C GLU A 344 -1.78 3.96 -15.89
N GLN A 345 -2.09 3.28 -14.77
CA GLN A 345 -2.14 3.91 -13.45
C GLN A 345 -0.76 4.40 -13.01
N ILE A 346 0.31 3.62 -13.24
CA ILE A 346 1.69 4.01 -12.96
C ILE A 346 2.07 5.27 -13.74
N LEU A 347 1.77 5.30 -15.05
CA LEU A 347 2.04 6.47 -15.88
C LEU A 347 1.25 7.70 -15.42
N LYS A 348 0.00 7.51 -14.99
CA LYS A 348 -0.80 8.59 -14.42
C LYS A 348 -0.16 9.16 -13.14
N LEU A 349 0.29 8.29 -12.24
CA LEU A 349 0.98 8.68 -11.00
C LEU A 349 2.30 9.41 -11.30
N LEU A 350 3.11 8.89 -12.23
CA LEU A 350 4.39 9.49 -12.60
C LEU A 350 4.25 10.84 -13.34
N ASN A 351 3.12 11.08 -14.00
CA ASN A 351 2.85 12.37 -14.67
C ASN A 351 2.10 13.37 -13.79
N SER A 352 1.75 13.01 -12.55
CA SER A 352 1.11 13.92 -11.60
C SER A 352 2.12 14.94 -11.07
N LYS A 353 1.95 16.20 -11.47
CA LYS A 353 2.80 17.32 -11.00
C LYS A 353 2.57 17.66 -9.54
N LYS A 354 1.35 17.44 -9.03
CA LYS A 354 1.00 17.61 -7.60
C LYS A 354 1.83 16.63 -6.77
N ASP A 355 1.70 15.34 -7.04
CA ASP A 355 2.40 14.27 -6.30
C ASP A 355 3.93 14.41 -6.40
N GLU A 356 4.45 14.81 -7.56
CA GLU A 356 5.88 15.11 -7.73
C GLU A 356 6.37 16.25 -6.83
N SER A 357 5.57 17.31 -6.69
CA SER A 357 5.90 18.48 -5.88
C SER A 357 5.86 18.15 -4.40
N GLU A 358 4.82 17.45 -3.94
CA GLU A 358 4.69 16.97 -2.56
C GLU A 358 5.86 16.08 -2.16
N LEU A 359 6.18 15.06 -2.97
CA LEU A 359 7.29 14.15 -2.68
C LEU A 359 8.63 14.87 -2.64
N THR A 360 8.81 15.89 -3.50
CA THR A 360 10.03 16.71 -3.51
C THR A 360 10.17 17.49 -2.20
N MET A 361 9.11 18.12 -1.72
CA MET A 361 9.13 18.85 -0.44
C MET A 361 9.40 17.92 0.75
N CYS A 362 8.74 16.77 0.80
CA CYS A 362 8.98 15.74 1.81
C CYS A 362 10.46 15.32 1.82
N SER A 363 11.03 15.08 0.64
CA SER A 363 12.41 14.64 0.48
C SER A 363 13.43 15.71 0.88
N ASP A 364 13.19 16.98 0.55
CA ASP A 364 14.11 18.06 0.93
C ASP A 364 14.09 18.34 2.43
N VAL A 365 12.93 18.27 3.08
CA VAL A 365 12.85 18.40 4.54
C VAL A 365 13.53 17.21 5.22
N ASP A 366 13.32 15.99 4.73
CA ASP A 366 13.97 14.79 5.26
C ASP A 366 15.51 14.88 5.14
N ARG A 367 16.03 15.35 4.00
CA ARG A 367 17.46 15.65 3.82
C ARG A 367 17.97 16.69 4.80
N ASN A 368 17.19 17.74 5.03
CA ASN A 368 17.50 18.77 6.02
C ASN A 368 17.56 18.19 7.45
N ASP A 369 16.60 17.34 7.82
CA ASP A 369 16.56 16.70 9.13
C ASP A 369 17.77 15.80 9.37
N LYS A 370 18.15 14.98 8.37
CA LYS A 370 19.38 14.17 8.43
C LYS A 370 20.61 15.03 8.52
N SER A 371 20.68 16.15 7.81
CA SER A 371 21.85 17.02 7.77
C SER A 371 22.20 17.60 9.15
N ARG A 372 21.24 17.67 10.08
CA ARG A 372 21.48 18.09 11.47
C ARG A 372 22.26 17.07 12.28
N VAL A 373 22.21 15.78 11.94
CA VAL A 373 22.77 14.69 12.77
C VAL A 373 23.76 13.80 12.01
N CYS A 374 23.79 13.88 10.69
CA CYS A 374 24.66 13.11 9.82
C CYS A 374 25.95 13.85 9.46
N GLU A 375 26.97 13.09 9.09
CA GLU A 375 28.23 13.62 8.62
C GLU A 375 28.02 14.42 7.32
N PRO A 376 28.68 15.59 7.17
CA PRO A 376 28.61 16.36 5.93
C PRO A 376 28.94 15.51 4.71
N GLY A 377 28.10 15.58 3.67
CA GLY A 377 28.26 14.81 2.43
C GLY A 377 27.81 13.33 2.49
N SER A 378 27.36 12.84 3.64
CA SER A 378 26.83 11.46 3.77
C SER A 378 25.36 11.32 3.40
N VAL A 379 24.58 12.42 3.43
CA VAL A 379 23.15 12.41 3.12
C VAL A 379 22.93 12.28 1.61
N ARG A 380 22.28 11.20 1.18
CA ARG A 380 22.09 10.85 -0.24
C ARG A 380 20.68 10.36 -0.50
N VAL A 381 20.12 10.78 -1.63
CA VAL A 381 18.90 10.21 -2.21
C VAL A 381 19.33 9.05 -3.09
N ILE A 382 19.08 7.82 -2.64
CA ILE A 382 19.48 6.58 -3.34
C ILE A 382 18.35 5.97 -4.17
N GLY A 383 17.11 6.43 -3.96
CA GLY A 383 15.96 6.15 -4.82
C GLY A 383 15.09 7.39 -4.92
N ARG A 384 14.66 7.74 -6.14
CA ARG A 384 13.75 8.87 -6.38
C ARG A 384 12.57 8.43 -7.22
N ARG A 385 11.35 8.76 -6.78
CA ARG A 385 10.06 8.42 -7.38
C ARG A 385 9.97 6.96 -7.79
N GLN A 386 10.51 6.08 -6.93
CA GLN A 386 10.46 4.64 -7.17
C GLN A 386 9.02 4.16 -7.02
N ILE A 387 8.61 3.29 -7.93
CA ILE A 387 7.27 2.72 -7.92
C ILE A 387 7.25 1.50 -7.00
N GLU A 388 6.44 1.57 -5.95
CA GLU A 388 6.16 0.45 -5.08
C GLU A 388 4.74 -0.04 -5.30
N MET A 389 4.63 -1.29 -5.76
CA MET A 389 3.35 -1.93 -6.04
C MET A 389 2.92 -2.81 -4.88
N TYR A 390 1.82 -2.43 -4.26
CA TYR A 390 1.11 -3.21 -3.25
C TYR A 390 -0.06 -3.97 -3.90
N SER A 391 -0.70 -4.88 -3.16
CA SER A 391 -1.78 -5.71 -3.71
C SER A 391 -2.97 -4.90 -4.27
N ARG A 392 -3.25 -3.73 -3.69
CA ARG A 392 -4.38 -2.86 -4.08
C ARG A 392 -3.98 -1.45 -4.51
N LEU A 393 -2.77 -1.01 -4.18
CA LEU A 393 -2.30 0.36 -4.37
C LEU A 393 -0.90 0.41 -4.98
N ILE A 394 -0.56 1.55 -5.57
CA ILE A 394 0.76 1.87 -6.07
C ILE A 394 1.17 3.21 -5.45
N HIS A 395 2.40 3.27 -4.95
CA HIS A 395 2.99 4.45 -4.31
C HIS A 395 4.26 4.91 -5.03
N THR A 396 4.51 6.22 -5.02
CA THR A 396 5.84 6.77 -5.33
C THR A 396 6.62 7.01 -4.04
N VAL A 397 7.85 6.54 -4.00
CA VAL A 397 8.69 6.57 -2.79
C VAL A 397 10.08 7.09 -3.12
N ASP A 398 10.59 7.98 -2.27
CA ASP A 398 12.01 8.36 -2.25
C ASP A 398 12.72 7.60 -1.13
N HIS A 399 13.99 7.25 -1.32
CA HIS A 399 14.80 6.54 -0.33
C HIS A 399 16.04 7.35 -0.03
N ILE A 400 16.13 7.79 1.21
CA ILE A 400 17.14 8.74 1.65
C ILE A 400 17.92 8.10 2.79
N GLU A 401 19.24 8.10 2.66
CA GLU A 401 20.15 7.59 3.67
C GLU A 401 21.13 8.67 4.14
N GLY A 402 21.70 8.46 5.33
CA GLY A 402 22.80 9.26 5.86
C GLY A 402 23.64 8.45 6.84
N ARG A 403 24.81 8.98 7.21
CA ARG A 403 25.66 8.40 8.25
C ARG A 403 25.70 9.31 9.46
N LEU A 404 25.21 8.86 10.61
CA LEU A 404 25.24 9.59 11.88
C LEU A 404 26.66 10.04 12.21
N ARG A 405 26.82 11.27 12.72
CA ARG A 405 28.10 11.81 13.22
C ARG A 405 28.57 11.04 14.46
N GLU A 406 29.86 11.15 14.76
CA GLU A 406 30.38 10.62 16.02
C GLU A 406 29.69 11.30 17.21
N GLY A 407 29.38 10.50 18.23
CA GLY A 407 28.63 10.96 19.40
C GLY A 407 27.13 11.12 19.19
N MET A 408 26.58 10.84 18.00
CA MET A 408 25.13 10.79 17.78
C MET A 408 24.60 9.35 17.89
N ASP A 409 23.38 9.21 18.39
CA ASP A 409 22.67 7.95 18.58
C ASP A 409 21.37 7.85 17.77
N ALA A 410 20.69 6.71 17.83
CA ALA A 410 19.45 6.51 17.09
C ALA A 410 18.32 7.47 17.53
N PHE A 411 18.31 7.93 18.79
CA PHE A 411 17.35 8.92 19.23
C PHE A 411 17.63 10.30 18.64
N ASP A 412 18.88 10.65 18.35
CA ASP A 412 19.20 11.88 17.62
C ASP A 412 18.58 11.85 16.21
N ALA A 413 18.72 10.72 15.50
CA ALA A 413 18.04 10.50 14.22
C ALA A 413 16.51 10.56 14.36
N PHE A 414 15.92 9.86 15.33
CA PHE A 414 14.48 9.88 15.55
C PHE A 414 13.94 11.31 15.79
N LEU A 415 14.58 12.05 16.69
CA LEU A 415 14.16 13.39 17.12
C LEU A 415 14.40 14.45 16.04
N SER A 416 15.43 14.30 15.20
CA SER A 416 15.65 15.23 14.10
C SER A 416 14.53 15.14 13.06
N HIS A 417 13.96 13.95 12.85
CA HIS A 417 12.89 13.72 11.89
C HIS A 417 11.49 13.96 12.48
N ALA A 418 11.32 13.93 13.81
CA ALA A 418 10.05 14.14 14.48
C ALA A 418 9.40 15.49 14.10
N TRP A 419 8.23 15.55 13.46
CA TRP A 419 7.59 14.44 12.72
C TRP A 419 7.70 14.63 11.21
N ALA A 420 7.46 13.54 10.48
CA ALA A 420 7.56 13.52 9.03
C ALA A 420 6.59 14.53 8.40
N VAL A 421 7.00 15.12 7.28
CA VAL A 421 6.21 16.13 6.56
C VAL A 421 4.90 15.54 6.05
N THR A 422 4.92 14.27 5.65
CA THR A 422 3.77 13.45 5.21
C THR A 422 2.59 13.42 6.17
N VAL A 423 2.80 13.77 7.44
CA VAL A 423 1.74 13.89 8.47
C VAL A 423 1.70 15.25 9.14
N THR A 424 2.64 16.14 8.87
CA THR A 424 2.70 17.46 9.49
C THR A 424 2.61 18.57 8.46
N GLY A 425 3.66 18.77 7.68
CA GLY A 425 3.80 19.81 6.68
C GLY A 425 5.15 20.53 6.77
N ALA A 426 5.28 21.58 5.97
CA ALA A 426 6.49 22.38 5.86
C ALA A 426 6.13 23.88 5.79
N PRO A 427 6.86 24.79 6.49
CA PRO A 427 7.87 24.52 7.52
C PRO A 427 7.28 23.81 8.77
N LYS A 428 7.96 22.77 9.27
CA LYS A 428 7.40 21.85 10.29
C LYS A 428 6.76 22.53 11.49
N LEU A 429 7.48 23.44 12.16
CA LEU A 429 6.98 24.10 13.38
C LEU A 429 5.72 24.94 13.10
N TRP A 430 5.66 25.61 11.95
CA TRP A 430 4.49 26.39 11.55
C TRP A 430 3.32 25.48 11.18
N ALA A 431 3.57 24.37 10.49
CA ALA A 431 2.57 23.36 10.20
C ALA A 431 1.99 22.75 11.50
N MET A 432 2.84 22.39 12.47
CA MET A 432 2.40 21.90 13.78
C MET A 432 1.55 22.93 14.54
N ARG A 433 1.93 24.22 14.51
CA ARG A 433 1.12 25.31 15.09
C ARG A 433 -0.23 25.46 14.40
N PHE A 434 -0.26 25.37 13.07
CA PHE A 434 -1.50 25.44 12.30
C PHE A 434 -2.42 24.26 12.67
N ILE A 435 -1.88 23.04 12.73
CA ILE A 435 -2.59 21.83 13.14
C ILE A 435 -3.20 22.01 14.53
N GLU A 436 -2.40 22.41 15.52
CA GLU A 436 -2.84 22.62 16.89
C GLU A 436 -3.97 23.68 16.99
N GLN A 437 -3.94 24.69 16.12
CA GLN A 437 -4.95 25.76 16.10
C GLN A 437 -6.24 25.39 15.37
N ASN A 438 -6.20 24.47 14.41
CA ASN A 438 -7.30 24.25 13.47
C ASN A 438 -7.95 22.87 13.55
N GLU A 439 -7.28 21.86 14.11
CA GLU A 439 -7.89 20.57 14.41
C GLU A 439 -8.83 20.66 15.63
N LYS A 440 -9.74 19.69 15.77
CA LYS A 440 -10.74 19.68 16.86
C LYS A 440 -10.34 18.85 18.08
N SER A 441 -9.28 18.05 17.97
CA SER A 441 -8.83 17.14 19.02
C SER A 441 -7.35 16.82 18.90
N PRO A 442 -6.63 16.56 20.02
CA PRO A 442 -5.23 16.14 19.98
C PRO A 442 -5.03 14.87 19.16
N ARG A 443 -3.85 14.73 18.55
CA ARG A 443 -3.54 13.59 17.67
C ARG A 443 -3.24 12.29 18.42
N ALA A 444 -2.86 12.38 19.70
CA ALA A 444 -2.38 11.27 20.50
C ALA A 444 -1.31 10.47 19.72
N TRP A 445 -1.66 9.30 19.20
CA TRP A 445 -0.73 8.43 18.47
C TRP A 445 -0.59 8.79 16.99
N TYR A 446 -1.57 9.43 16.34
CA TYR A 446 -1.53 9.70 14.88
C TYR A 446 -0.38 10.64 14.48
N GLY A 447 0.40 10.24 13.48
CA GLY A 447 1.56 11.00 13.02
C GLY A 447 2.78 10.94 13.97
N GLY A 448 2.70 10.14 15.03
CA GLY A 448 3.84 9.68 15.82
C GLY A 448 4.52 8.46 15.18
N ALA A 449 5.08 7.58 16.00
CA ALA A 449 5.75 6.37 15.52
C ALA A 449 5.45 5.14 16.38
N ILE A 450 5.66 3.97 15.80
CA ILE A 450 5.66 2.69 16.50
C ILE A 450 6.94 1.94 16.14
N GLY A 451 7.36 1.02 17.02
CA GLY A 451 8.45 0.11 16.71
C GLY A 451 9.31 -0.22 17.91
N MET A 452 10.60 -0.38 17.65
CA MET A 452 11.58 -0.91 18.60
C MET A 452 12.87 -0.09 18.62
N VAL A 453 13.44 0.01 19.81
CA VAL A 453 14.77 0.58 20.07
C VAL A 453 15.61 -0.50 20.73
N ASN A 454 16.61 -0.99 20.01
CA ASN A 454 17.40 -2.14 20.43
C ASN A 454 18.58 -1.71 21.30
N PHE A 455 18.99 -2.57 22.22
CA PHE A 455 20.10 -2.28 23.13
C PHE A 455 21.47 -2.38 22.47
N ASN A 456 21.56 -2.86 21.24
CA ASN A 456 22.74 -2.71 20.40
C ASN A 456 22.91 -1.28 19.84
N GLY A 457 21.89 -0.42 19.98
CA GLY A 457 21.86 0.95 19.49
C GLY A 457 21.06 1.14 18.20
N ASP A 458 20.56 0.05 17.61
CA ASP A 458 19.73 0.11 16.42
C ASP A 458 18.29 0.55 16.74
N MET A 459 17.58 0.99 15.71
CA MET A 459 16.19 1.41 15.83
C MET A 459 15.43 1.07 14.54
N ASN A 460 14.21 0.58 14.70
CA ASN A 460 13.33 0.31 13.57
C ASN A 460 11.93 0.82 13.89
N THR A 461 11.50 1.87 13.19
CA THR A 461 10.22 2.53 13.46
C THR A 461 9.42 2.79 12.19
N GLY A 462 8.10 2.60 12.29
CA GLY A 462 7.11 2.98 11.28
C GLY A 462 6.29 4.16 11.76
N LEU A 463 5.81 4.97 10.82
CA LEU A 463 4.95 6.11 11.13
C LEU A 463 3.53 5.62 11.47
N THR A 464 2.82 6.25 12.40
CA THR A 464 1.43 5.89 12.72
C THR A 464 0.44 6.54 11.75
N LEU A 465 0.47 6.03 10.52
CA LEU A 465 -0.50 6.26 9.47
C LEU A 465 -1.40 5.03 9.30
N ARG A 466 -2.62 5.21 8.78
CA ARG A 466 -3.61 4.12 8.61
C ARG A 466 -3.70 3.27 9.89
N THR A 467 -3.95 3.97 11.00
CA THR A 467 -3.94 3.40 12.35
C THR A 467 -5.32 3.53 12.96
N ILE A 468 -5.82 2.44 13.53
CA ILE A 468 -6.99 2.40 14.40
C ILE A 468 -6.48 2.43 15.84
N ARG A 469 -6.86 3.46 16.59
CA ARG A 469 -6.73 3.46 18.05
C ARG A 469 -8.04 2.98 18.64
N ILE A 470 -8.04 1.89 19.39
CA ILE A 470 -9.21 1.46 20.14
C ILE A 470 -9.02 1.93 21.58
N LYS A 471 -9.93 2.74 22.12
CA LYS A 471 -9.94 3.14 23.53
C LYS A 471 -11.33 2.97 24.09
N ASP A 472 -11.44 2.23 25.19
CA ASP A 472 -12.71 2.01 25.90
C ASP A 472 -13.82 1.46 24.97
N GLY A 473 -13.43 0.54 24.08
CA GLY A 473 -14.33 -0.11 23.11
C GLY A 473 -14.75 0.74 21.92
N ILE A 474 -14.20 1.95 21.76
CA ILE A 474 -14.42 2.83 20.60
C ILE A 474 -13.16 2.85 19.74
N ALA A 475 -13.30 2.52 18.46
CA ALA A 475 -12.27 2.73 17.45
C ALA A 475 -12.26 4.19 17.00
N GLU A 476 -11.08 4.77 16.98
CA GLU A 476 -10.76 6.13 16.57
C GLU A 476 -9.81 6.03 15.36
N VAL A 477 -10.23 6.56 14.21
CA VAL A 477 -9.45 6.58 12.97
C VAL A 477 -9.27 8.02 12.53
N ARG A 478 -8.02 8.50 12.53
CA ARG A 478 -7.69 9.80 11.96
C ARG A 478 -7.23 9.66 10.52
N ALA A 479 -7.72 10.52 9.65
CA ALA A 479 -7.23 10.64 8.27
C ALA A 479 -6.95 12.10 7.93
N GLY A 480 -5.80 12.35 7.31
CA GLY A 480 -5.42 13.65 6.78
C GLY A 480 -5.09 13.60 5.30
N ALA A 481 -5.09 14.78 4.69
CA ALA A 481 -4.70 15.01 3.31
C ALA A 481 -3.61 16.07 3.26
N THR A 482 -2.69 15.91 2.32
CA THR A 482 -1.61 16.87 2.11
C THR A 482 -2.17 18.07 1.38
N LEU A 483 -2.15 19.23 2.04
CA LEU A 483 -2.66 20.46 1.48
C LEU A 483 -1.52 21.27 0.88
N LEU A 484 -1.72 21.70 -0.35
CA LEU A 484 -0.90 22.67 -1.07
C LEU A 484 -1.72 23.91 -1.41
N PHE A 485 -1.06 24.93 -1.98
CA PHE A 485 -1.74 26.15 -2.40
C PHE A 485 -2.82 25.91 -3.47
N ASP A 486 -2.62 24.91 -4.33
CA ASP A 486 -3.52 24.52 -5.42
C ASP A 486 -4.44 23.33 -5.08
N SER A 487 -4.48 22.92 -3.80
CA SER A 487 -5.45 21.92 -3.31
C SER A 487 -6.89 22.38 -3.51
N VAL A 488 -7.76 21.44 -3.90
CA VAL A 488 -9.21 21.67 -4.09
C VAL A 488 -9.95 21.21 -2.82
N PRO A 489 -10.54 22.13 -2.02
CA PRO A 489 -11.09 21.82 -0.69
C PRO A 489 -12.02 20.60 -0.63
N GLU A 490 -12.92 20.46 -1.59
CA GLU A 490 -13.89 19.37 -1.67
C GLU A 490 -13.23 18.03 -2.02
N GLU A 491 -12.19 18.03 -2.85
CA GLU A 491 -11.44 16.82 -3.20
C GLU A 491 -10.60 16.32 -2.01
N GLU A 492 -9.98 17.23 -1.26
CA GLU A 492 -9.19 16.87 -0.07
C GLU A 492 -10.07 16.30 1.05
N GLU A 493 -11.28 16.85 1.23
CA GLU A 493 -12.27 16.28 2.15
C GLU A 493 -12.65 14.85 1.72
N ALA A 494 -12.99 14.65 0.44
CA ALA A 494 -13.30 13.32 -0.09
C ALA A 494 -12.12 12.33 0.05
N GLU A 495 -10.89 12.80 -0.11
CA GLU A 495 -9.69 11.98 0.05
C GLU A 495 -9.54 11.49 1.50
N THR A 496 -9.73 12.36 2.49
CA THR A 496 -9.66 11.94 3.91
C THR A 496 -10.75 10.93 4.28
N GLU A 497 -11.98 11.10 3.78
CA GLU A 497 -13.05 10.12 3.97
C GLU A 497 -12.71 8.77 3.32
N LEU A 498 -12.15 8.79 2.11
CA LEU A 498 -11.73 7.58 1.40
C LEU A 498 -10.62 6.85 2.18
N LYS A 499 -9.60 7.56 2.67
CA LYS A 499 -8.51 6.99 3.49
C LYS A 499 -9.04 6.35 4.77
N ALA A 500 -10.01 6.99 5.44
CA ALA A 500 -10.61 6.45 6.65
C ALA A 500 -11.51 5.22 6.36
N SER A 501 -12.23 5.23 5.23
CA SER A 501 -13.19 4.18 4.88
C SER A 501 -12.58 2.78 4.85
N ALA A 502 -11.33 2.64 4.41
CA ALA A 502 -10.63 1.36 4.37
C ALA A 502 -10.43 0.75 5.78
N MET A 503 -10.09 1.58 6.76
CA MET A 503 -9.93 1.16 8.15
C MET A 503 -11.28 0.86 8.80
N LEU A 504 -12.28 1.71 8.54
CA LEU A 504 -13.65 1.52 9.02
C LEU A 504 -14.28 0.24 8.45
N SER A 505 -14.03 -0.08 7.17
CA SER A 505 -14.45 -1.34 6.55
C SER A 505 -13.80 -2.53 7.26
N ALA A 506 -12.50 -2.48 7.59
CA ALA A 506 -11.85 -3.56 8.32
C ALA A 506 -12.51 -3.82 9.70
N ILE A 507 -12.94 -2.76 10.40
CA ILE A 507 -13.66 -2.87 11.69
C ILE A 507 -15.04 -3.50 11.48
N ARG A 508 -15.80 -3.06 10.48
CA ARG A 508 -17.15 -3.56 10.18
C ARG A 508 -17.15 -4.98 9.62
N ASP A 509 -16.25 -5.28 8.70
CA ASP A 509 -16.13 -6.56 8.02
C ASP A 509 -15.54 -7.64 8.93
N ALA A 510 -14.83 -7.28 10.00
CA ALA A 510 -14.44 -8.24 11.03
C ALA A 510 -15.67 -8.95 11.65
N LYS A 511 -16.86 -8.34 11.58
CA LYS A 511 -18.14 -8.94 12.00
C LYS A 511 -18.65 -10.01 11.02
N THR A 512 -18.28 -9.93 9.75
CA THR A 512 -18.85 -10.74 8.67
C THR A 512 -17.76 -11.67 8.15
N GLY A 513 -17.79 -12.93 8.59
CA GLY A 513 -16.79 -13.95 8.22
C GLY A 513 -16.51 -13.98 6.71
N ASN A 514 -15.25 -14.24 6.34
CA ASN A 514 -14.75 -14.11 4.98
C ASN A 514 -15.55 -14.93 3.95
N ALA A 515 -16.19 -14.25 2.99
CA ALA A 515 -16.59 -14.84 1.72
C ALA A 515 -15.45 -14.65 0.71
N ALA A 516 -14.94 -15.75 0.15
CA ALA A 516 -13.93 -15.74 -0.89
C ALA A 516 -14.48 -15.11 -2.17
N GLY A 517 -13.70 -14.20 -2.77
CA GLY A 517 -14.05 -13.52 -4.02
C GLY A 517 -14.14 -14.50 -5.18
N THR A 518 -15.25 -14.44 -5.91
CA THR A 518 -15.52 -15.21 -7.12
C THR A 518 -14.71 -14.68 -8.29
N GLU A 519 -13.78 -15.49 -8.80
CA GLU A 519 -13.19 -15.28 -10.12
C GLU A 519 -14.29 -15.36 -11.19
N ARG A 520 -14.33 -14.39 -12.10
CA ARG A 520 -15.27 -14.36 -13.23
C ARG A 520 -14.87 -15.43 -14.25
N THR A 521 -15.69 -16.47 -14.37
CA THR A 521 -15.63 -17.43 -15.49
C THR A 521 -16.04 -16.76 -16.80
N THR A 522 -15.20 -16.83 -17.83
CA THR A 522 -15.55 -16.40 -19.20
C THR A 522 -16.75 -17.18 -19.73
N ALA A 523 -17.66 -16.51 -20.44
CA ALA A 523 -18.87 -17.15 -20.96
C ALA A 523 -18.51 -18.04 -22.18
N ARG A 524 -18.80 -19.34 -22.11
CA ARG A 524 -18.58 -20.29 -23.22
C ARG A 524 -19.64 -20.18 -24.32
N VAL A 525 -19.72 -19.01 -24.96
CA VAL A 525 -20.74 -18.70 -25.98
C VAL A 525 -20.54 -19.43 -27.32
N GLY A 526 -19.35 -20.01 -27.53
CA GLY A 526 -18.96 -20.70 -28.76
C GLY A 526 -18.99 -22.22 -28.68
N ASP A 527 -19.49 -22.82 -27.60
CA ASP A 527 -19.60 -24.28 -27.47
C ASP A 527 -20.41 -24.85 -28.66
N GLY A 528 -19.79 -25.76 -29.42
CA GLY A 528 -20.39 -26.38 -30.60
C GLY A 528 -20.30 -25.58 -31.91
N VAL A 529 -19.57 -24.45 -31.93
CA VAL A 529 -19.31 -23.67 -33.15
C VAL A 529 -17.96 -24.08 -33.75
N ASN A 530 -17.94 -24.47 -35.03
CA ASN A 530 -16.72 -24.77 -35.78
C ASN A 530 -16.29 -23.55 -36.62
N ILE A 531 -15.08 -23.05 -36.38
CA ILE A 531 -14.57 -21.84 -37.04
C ILE A 531 -13.41 -22.20 -37.95
N LEU A 532 -13.50 -21.80 -39.23
CA LEU A 532 -12.39 -21.80 -40.16
C LEU A 532 -11.71 -20.43 -40.13
N LEU A 533 -10.52 -20.35 -39.55
CA LEU A 533 -9.68 -19.15 -39.57
C LEU A 533 -8.70 -19.23 -40.74
N VAL A 534 -8.83 -18.34 -41.71
CA VAL A 534 -7.94 -18.26 -42.88
C VAL A 534 -6.77 -17.35 -42.54
N ASP A 535 -5.57 -17.93 -42.49
CA ASP A 535 -4.29 -17.25 -42.24
C ASP A 535 -3.76 -16.63 -43.54
N HIS A 536 -3.68 -15.30 -43.57
CA HIS A 536 -3.07 -14.50 -44.64
C HIS A 536 -1.62 -14.10 -44.31
N GLU A 537 -0.89 -14.99 -43.63
CA GLU A 537 0.52 -14.84 -43.27
C GLU A 537 0.79 -13.73 -42.25
N ASP A 538 -0.14 -13.53 -41.31
CA ASP A 538 0.02 -12.57 -40.23
C ASP A 538 0.65 -13.20 -38.99
N SER A 539 1.57 -12.47 -38.35
CA SER A 539 2.27 -12.96 -37.15
C SER A 539 1.36 -13.05 -35.92
N PHE A 540 0.16 -12.44 -35.93
CA PHE A 540 -0.78 -12.41 -34.80
C PHE A 540 -1.94 -13.41 -34.94
N VAL A 541 -1.99 -14.20 -36.02
CA VAL A 541 -3.11 -15.11 -36.33
C VAL A 541 -3.40 -16.12 -35.21
N HIS A 542 -2.37 -16.59 -34.50
CA HIS A 542 -2.55 -17.54 -33.40
C HIS A 542 -3.11 -16.90 -32.13
N THR A 543 -2.83 -15.62 -31.88
CA THR A 543 -3.45 -14.85 -30.78
C THR A 543 -4.93 -14.65 -31.06
N LEU A 544 -5.27 -14.28 -32.30
CA LEU A 544 -6.66 -14.18 -32.74
C LEU A 544 -7.38 -15.52 -32.63
N ALA A 545 -6.77 -16.61 -33.10
CA ALA A 545 -7.31 -17.97 -32.96
C ALA A 545 -7.56 -18.34 -31.49
N ASN A 546 -6.64 -17.95 -30.59
CA ASN A 546 -6.79 -18.20 -29.16
C ASN A 546 -8.00 -17.46 -28.57
N TYR A 547 -8.29 -16.22 -28.98
CA TYR A 547 -9.48 -15.50 -28.51
C TYR A 547 -10.77 -16.22 -28.93
N PHE A 548 -10.83 -16.69 -30.17
CA PHE A 548 -11.95 -17.52 -30.61
C PHE A 548 -12.06 -18.83 -29.81
N ARG A 549 -10.96 -19.52 -29.52
CA ARG A 549 -10.98 -20.75 -28.69
C ARG A 549 -11.43 -20.49 -27.26
N GLN A 550 -11.09 -19.34 -26.67
CA GLN A 550 -11.52 -18.97 -25.32
C GLN A 550 -13.04 -18.82 -25.18
N THR A 551 -13.76 -18.60 -26.29
CA THR A 551 -15.24 -18.63 -26.30
C THR A 551 -15.82 -20.05 -26.18
N GLY A 552 -15.01 -21.10 -26.29
CA GLY A 552 -15.46 -22.50 -26.36
C GLY A 552 -15.53 -23.08 -27.78
N ALA A 553 -15.32 -22.24 -28.81
CA ALA A 553 -15.39 -22.66 -30.21
C ALA A 553 -14.21 -23.55 -30.65
N THR A 554 -14.46 -24.47 -31.59
CA THR A 554 -13.43 -25.29 -32.23
C THR A 554 -12.86 -24.53 -33.42
N VAL A 555 -11.59 -24.11 -33.34
CA VAL A 555 -10.95 -23.25 -34.35
C VAL A 555 -9.87 -23.99 -35.12
N SER A 556 -10.09 -24.16 -36.43
CA SER A 556 -9.13 -24.71 -37.39
C SER A 556 -8.51 -23.58 -38.21
N THR A 557 -7.19 -23.40 -38.10
CA THR A 557 -6.44 -22.37 -38.84
C THR A 557 -5.82 -22.97 -40.09
N VAL A 558 -6.08 -22.38 -41.26
CA VAL A 558 -5.56 -22.84 -42.56
C VAL A 558 -4.98 -21.66 -43.32
N ARG A 559 -3.77 -21.83 -43.88
CA ARG A 559 -3.13 -20.79 -44.69
C ARG A 559 -3.75 -20.72 -46.08
N THR A 560 -3.88 -19.51 -46.60
CA THR A 560 -4.34 -19.26 -47.96
C THR A 560 -3.34 -19.78 -49.03
N PRO A 561 -3.77 -20.16 -50.26
CA PRO A 561 -5.14 -20.28 -50.76
C PRO A 561 -5.88 -21.46 -50.13
N VAL A 562 -7.17 -21.29 -49.82
CA VAL A 562 -8.00 -22.32 -49.16
C VAL A 562 -8.67 -23.23 -50.21
N PRO A 563 -8.30 -24.53 -50.33
CA PRO A 563 -8.94 -25.46 -51.26
C PRO A 563 -10.39 -25.78 -50.89
N GLU A 564 -11.19 -26.20 -51.88
CA GLU A 564 -12.61 -26.55 -51.69
C GLU A 564 -12.80 -27.67 -50.65
N GLU A 565 -11.93 -28.68 -50.69
CA GLU A 565 -11.93 -29.83 -49.77
C GLU A 565 -11.91 -29.41 -48.30
N VAL A 566 -11.28 -28.28 -47.97
CA VAL A 566 -11.21 -27.78 -46.59
C VAL A 566 -12.60 -27.41 -46.06
N PHE A 567 -13.46 -26.82 -46.88
CA PHE A 567 -14.83 -26.50 -46.49
C PHE A 567 -15.68 -27.76 -46.32
N GLU A 568 -15.47 -28.78 -47.15
CA GLU A 568 -16.19 -30.06 -47.08
C GLU A 568 -15.79 -30.88 -45.86
N ARG A 569 -14.49 -30.90 -45.54
CA ARG A 569 -13.93 -31.63 -44.40
C ARG A 569 -14.26 -30.97 -43.07
N LEU A 570 -14.06 -29.66 -42.96
CA LEU A 570 -14.19 -28.94 -41.68
C LEU A 570 -15.63 -28.51 -41.37
N LYS A 571 -16.49 -28.38 -42.39
CA LYS A 571 -17.88 -27.93 -42.26
C LYS A 571 -18.04 -26.74 -41.29
N PRO A 572 -17.36 -25.61 -41.56
CA PRO A 572 -17.34 -24.48 -40.63
C PRO A 572 -18.73 -23.83 -40.52
N ASP A 573 -19.06 -23.35 -39.33
CA ASP A 573 -20.22 -22.50 -39.04
C ASP A 573 -19.90 -21.01 -39.22
N LEU A 574 -18.61 -20.65 -39.21
CA LEU A 574 -18.10 -19.28 -39.37
C LEU A 574 -16.75 -19.31 -40.07
N VAL A 575 -16.57 -18.43 -41.05
CA VAL A 575 -15.27 -18.18 -41.70
C VAL A 575 -14.70 -16.86 -41.16
N VAL A 576 -13.48 -16.89 -40.64
CA VAL A 576 -12.76 -15.71 -40.20
C VAL A 576 -11.59 -15.44 -41.13
N LEU A 577 -11.55 -14.25 -41.71
CA LEU A 577 -10.42 -13.77 -42.51
C LEU A 577 -9.46 -13.03 -41.60
N SER A 578 -8.26 -13.58 -41.40
CA SER A 578 -7.25 -12.97 -40.53
C SER A 578 -6.72 -11.66 -41.10
N PRO A 579 -5.97 -10.89 -40.30
CA PRO A 579 -5.04 -9.88 -40.80
C PRO A 579 -4.00 -10.49 -41.75
N GLY A 580 -3.24 -9.63 -42.42
CA GLY A 580 -2.12 -10.00 -43.30
C GLY A 580 -1.41 -8.77 -43.86
N PRO A 581 -0.18 -8.92 -44.39
CA PRO A 581 0.52 -7.84 -45.08
C PRO A 581 -0.08 -7.58 -46.47
N GLY A 582 0.47 -6.65 -47.25
CA GLY A 582 0.10 -6.48 -48.66
C GLY A 582 -1.36 -6.08 -48.87
N THR A 583 -1.98 -6.65 -49.91
CA THR A 583 -3.34 -6.36 -50.37
C THR A 583 -4.19 -7.64 -50.46
N PRO A 584 -5.53 -7.55 -50.46
CA PRO A 584 -6.38 -8.74 -50.54
C PRO A 584 -6.14 -9.64 -51.77
N LYS A 585 -5.58 -9.08 -52.85
CA LYS A 585 -5.26 -9.82 -54.08
C LYS A 585 -4.11 -10.80 -53.90
N ASP A 586 -3.15 -10.48 -53.03
CA ASP A 586 -1.96 -11.29 -52.80
C ASP A 586 -2.30 -12.66 -52.20
N PHE A 587 -3.49 -12.79 -51.61
CA PHE A 587 -3.92 -13.98 -50.87
C PHE A 587 -5.20 -14.63 -51.39
N ASP A 588 -5.62 -14.34 -52.62
CA ASP A 588 -6.83 -14.90 -53.24
C ASP A 588 -8.09 -14.79 -52.35
N CYS A 589 -8.21 -13.70 -51.58
CA CYS A 589 -9.31 -13.51 -50.64
C CYS A 589 -10.67 -13.54 -51.35
N ALA A 590 -10.73 -13.06 -52.59
CA ALA A 590 -11.93 -13.05 -53.40
C ALA A 590 -12.46 -14.47 -53.68
N ALA A 591 -11.59 -15.46 -53.93
CA ALA A 591 -12.05 -16.85 -54.10
C ALA A 591 -12.57 -17.43 -52.79
N THR A 592 -11.87 -17.20 -51.68
CA THR A 592 -12.30 -17.64 -50.33
C THR A 592 -13.66 -17.05 -49.96
N ILE A 593 -13.88 -15.74 -50.18
CA ILE A 593 -15.16 -15.08 -49.91
C ILE A 593 -16.26 -15.64 -50.82
N ARG A 594 -16.00 -15.84 -52.12
CA ARG A 594 -16.99 -16.46 -53.03
C ARG A 594 -17.39 -17.86 -52.57
N ARG A 595 -16.43 -18.70 -52.16
CA ARG A 595 -16.69 -20.06 -51.66
C ARG A 595 -17.51 -20.07 -50.37
N ALA A 596 -17.24 -19.16 -49.45
CA ALA A 596 -18.01 -19.00 -48.22
C ALA A 596 -19.45 -18.54 -48.51
N ARG A 597 -19.62 -17.54 -49.40
CA ARG A 597 -20.94 -17.03 -49.80
C ARG A 597 -21.78 -18.04 -50.56
N ALA A 598 -21.18 -18.84 -51.44
CA ALA A 598 -21.88 -19.91 -52.15
C ALA A 598 -22.47 -20.99 -51.23
N ARG A 599 -22.03 -21.02 -49.97
CA ARG A 599 -22.50 -21.93 -48.91
C ARG A 599 -23.32 -21.21 -47.83
N ASP A 600 -23.70 -19.95 -48.06
CA ASP A 600 -24.38 -19.09 -47.09
C ASP A 600 -23.67 -19.00 -45.73
N LEU A 601 -22.34 -19.15 -45.71
CA LEU A 601 -21.56 -19.10 -44.47
C LEU A 601 -21.38 -17.65 -43.98
N PRO A 602 -21.52 -17.41 -42.66
CA PRO A 602 -21.07 -16.18 -42.03
C PRO A 602 -19.58 -15.90 -42.28
N VAL A 603 -19.24 -14.62 -42.49
CA VAL A 603 -17.84 -14.19 -42.65
C VAL A 603 -17.53 -13.01 -41.73
N PHE A 604 -16.45 -13.16 -40.95
CA PHE A 604 -15.88 -12.07 -40.16
C PHE A 604 -14.49 -11.70 -40.64
N GLY A 605 -14.24 -10.42 -40.94
CA GLY A 605 -12.94 -9.93 -41.41
C GLY A 605 -12.20 -9.08 -40.38
N VAL A 606 -10.90 -9.34 -40.19
CA VAL A 606 -10.03 -8.53 -39.32
C VAL A 606 -8.90 -7.90 -40.14
N CYS A 607 -8.72 -6.58 -40.04
CA CYS A 607 -7.70 -5.81 -40.76
C CYS A 607 -7.69 -6.06 -42.28
N LEU A 608 -6.78 -6.89 -42.80
CA LEU A 608 -6.79 -7.31 -44.22
C LEU A 608 -8.12 -7.99 -44.59
N GLY A 609 -8.72 -8.76 -43.67
CA GLY A 609 -10.03 -9.38 -43.88
C GLY A 609 -11.15 -8.36 -44.09
N LEU A 610 -11.12 -7.20 -43.42
CA LEU A 610 -12.06 -6.11 -43.68
C LEU A 610 -11.86 -5.54 -45.08
N GLN A 611 -10.61 -5.29 -45.45
CA GLN A 611 -10.24 -4.76 -46.77
C GLN A 611 -10.69 -5.70 -47.88
N ALA A 612 -10.50 -7.02 -47.69
CA ALA A 612 -10.95 -8.04 -48.63
C ALA A 612 -12.47 -8.06 -48.80
N LEU A 613 -13.23 -7.91 -47.70
CA LEU A 613 -14.68 -7.83 -47.75
C LEU A 613 -15.16 -6.54 -48.43
N ALA A 614 -14.48 -5.41 -48.24
CA ALA A 614 -14.81 -4.17 -48.94
C ALA A 614 -14.63 -4.33 -50.46
N GLU A 615 -13.47 -4.84 -50.92
CA GLU A 615 -13.20 -5.07 -52.35
C GLU A 615 -14.13 -6.11 -52.97
N ALA A 616 -14.39 -7.23 -52.29
CA ALA A 616 -15.21 -8.32 -52.83
C ALA A 616 -16.68 -7.92 -53.10
N TYR A 617 -17.15 -6.85 -52.45
CA TYR A 617 -18.48 -6.28 -52.63
C TYR A 617 -18.49 -5.06 -53.57
N GLY A 618 -17.36 -4.76 -54.22
CA GLY A 618 -17.24 -3.67 -55.20
C GLY A 618 -16.85 -2.32 -54.59
N GLY A 619 -16.35 -2.28 -53.36
CA GLY A 619 -15.75 -1.09 -52.76
C GLY A 619 -14.31 -0.85 -53.22
N GLU A 620 -13.78 0.32 -52.90
CA GLU A 620 -12.38 0.69 -53.18
C GLU A 620 -11.58 0.82 -51.89
N LEU A 621 -10.28 0.53 -51.97
CA LEU A 621 -9.33 0.74 -50.87
C LEU A 621 -8.46 1.97 -51.14
N ARG A 622 -8.12 2.69 -50.07
CA ARG A 622 -7.19 3.81 -50.10
C ARG A 622 -6.06 3.60 -49.11
N GLN A 623 -4.97 4.33 -49.33
CA GLN A 623 -3.82 4.34 -48.43
C GLN A 623 -3.89 5.56 -47.51
N LEU A 624 -3.64 5.35 -46.22
CA LEU A 624 -3.51 6.43 -45.24
C LEU A 624 -2.32 7.32 -45.59
N HIS A 625 -2.47 8.62 -45.36
CA HIS A 625 -1.36 9.56 -45.49
C HIS A 625 -0.23 9.26 -44.50
N ILE A 626 -0.60 8.86 -43.27
CA ILE A 626 0.31 8.41 -42.22
C ILE A 626 -0.04 6.96 -41.87
N PRO A 627 0.85 5.97 -42.10
CA PRO A 627 0.63 4.59 -41.72
C PRO A 627 0.44 4.41 -40.21
N MET A 628 -0.46 3.49 -39.83
CA MET A 628 -0.77 3.21 -38.43
C MET A 628 -0.33 1.80 -38.08
N HIS A 629 0.96 1.63 -37.74
CA HIS A 629 1.59 0.36 -37.37
C HIS A 629 1.94 0.35 -35.88
N GLY A 630 1.26 -0.47 -35.08
CA GLY A 630 1.52 -0.55 -33.64
C GLY A 630 1.07 0.69 -32.88
N LYS A 631 -0.03 1.33 -33.31
CA LYS A 631 -0.54 2.56 -32.70
C LYS A 631 -1.94 2.37 -32.11
N PRO A 632 -2.21 2.84 -30.88
CA PRO A 632 -3.57 2.89 -30.36
C PRO A 632 -4.33 4.04 -31.02
N SER A 633 -5.65 3.89 -31.15
CA SER A 633 -6.54 4.98 -31.55
C SER A 633 -7.88 4.84 -30.85
N ARG A 634 -8.45 5.97 -30.44
CA ARG A 634 -9.82 6.03 -29.93
C ARG A 634 -10.78 6.04 -31.12
N ILE A 635 -11.71 5.10 -31.16
CA ILE A 635 -12.74 4.99 -32.20
C ILE A 635 -14.09 5.36 -31.63
N ARG A 636 -14.94 5.99 -32.44
CA ARG A 636 -16.31 6.32 -32.11
C ARG A 636 -17.24 5.27 -32.70
N VAL A 637 -18.04 4.65 -31.83
CA VAL A 637 -19.07 3.69 -32.21
C VAL A 637 -20.35 4.46 -32.50
N SER A 638 -20.67 4.59 -33.78
CA SER A 638 -21.86 5.32 -34.25
C SER A 638 -23.12 4.46 -34.20
N LYS A 639 -22.99 3.15 -34.44
CA LYS A 639 -24.06 2.15 -34.35
C LYS A 639 -23.48 0.86 -33.77
N PRO A 640 -23.84 0.47 -32.53
CA PRO A 640 -23.18 -0.66 -31.86
C PRO A 640 -23.26 -1.99 -32.61
N GLY A 641 -24.37 -2.27 -33.30
CA GLY A 641 -24.53 -3.48 -34.10
C GLY A 641 -24.29 -4.77 -33.32
N ILE A 642 -23.85 -5.82 -34.02
CA ILE A 642 -23.34 -7.05 -33.41
C ILE A 642 -21.96 -6.79 -32.80
N ILE A 643 -21.06 -6.13 -33.54
CA ILE A 643 -19.63 -6.01 -33.19
C ILE A 643 -19.45 -5.38 -31.79
N PHE A 644 -20.10 -4.25 -31.53
CA PHE A 644 -19.91 -3.47 -30.30
C PHE A 644 -21.07 -3.63 -29.30
N SER A 645 -21.85 -4.71 -29.39
CA SER A 645 -22.90 -4.99 -28.42
C SER A 645 -22.33 -5.08 -26.99
N GLY A 646 -22.85 -4.25 -26.09
CA GLY A 646 -22.39 -4.15 -24.70
C GLY A 646 -21.05 -3.42 -24.50
N LEU A 647 -20.49 -2.76 -25.52
CA LEU A 647 -19.31 -1.92 -25.41
C LEU A 647 -19.66 -0.42 -25.36
N PRO A 648 -18.81 0.43 -24.75
CA PRO A 648 -19.04 1.87 -24.69
C PRO A 648 -19.01 2.53 -26.08
N LYS A 649 -19.55 3.76 -26.18
CA LYS A 649 -19.58 4.54 -27.43
C LYS A 649 -18.20 4.92 -27.96
N GLU A 650 -17.17 4.83 -27.13
CA GLU A 650 -15.79 5.07 -27.51
C GLU A 650 -14.90 3.96 -26.97
N VAL A 651 -14.06 3.40 -27.82
CA VAL A 651 -13.18 2.26 -27.51
C VAL A 651 -11.78 2.58 -28.02
N THR A 652 -10.75 2.23 -27.24
CA THR A 652 -9.36 2.29 -27.71
C THR A 652 -8.99 0.97 -28.39
N VAL A 653 -8.47 1.05 -29.62
CA VAL A 653 -8.11 -0.13 -30.42
C VAL A 653 -6.70 -0.03 -31.00
N GLY A 654 -6.06 -1.18 -31.18
CA GLY A 654 -4.75 -1.30 -31.81
C GLY A 654 -4.80 -1.36 -33.34
N ARG A 655 -4.12 -0.44 -34.01
CA ARG A 655 -4.04 -0.36 -35.48
C ARG A 655 -2.70 -0.88 -35.99
N TYR A 656 -2.77 -1.72 -37.04
CA TYR A 656 -1.65 -2.23 -37.81
C TYR A 656 -1.96 -2.21 -39.32
N HIS A 657 -2.33 -1.05 -39.85
CA HIS A 657 -2.71 -0.94 -41.25
C HIS A 657 -2.23 0.36 -41.90
N SER A 658 -1.91 0.25 -43.19
CA SER A 658 -1.68 1.40 -44.09
C SER A 658 -2.84 1.61 -45.04
N ILE A 659 -3.61 0.55 -45.31
CA ILE A 659 -4.71 0.54 -46.26
C ILE A 659 -6.02 0.50 -45.48
N PHE A 660 -7.04 1.17 -45.98
CA PHE A 660 -8.38 1.20 -45.40
C PHE A 660 -9.45 1.24 -46.50
N ALA A 661 -10.67 0.81 -46.16
CA ALA A 661 -11.80 0.92 -47.08
C ALA A 661 -12.22 2.38 -47.25
N ASP A 662 -12.38 2.84 -48.50
CA ASP A 662 -12.80 4.21 -48.79
C ASP A 662 -14.26 4.44 -48.35
N PRO A 663 -14.52 5.36 -47.40
CA PRO A 663 -15.87 5.65 -46.93
C PRO A 663 -16.83 6.10 -48.04
N VAL A 664 -16.32 6.75 -49.09
CA VAL A 664 -17.12 7.29 -50.20
C VAL A 664 -17.52 6.21 -51.19
N ARG A 665 -16.69 5.18 -51.35
CA ARG A 665 -16.88 4.08 -52.31
C ARG A 665 -17.33 2.78 -51.65
N LEU A 666 -17.65 2.80 -50.35
CA LEU A 666 -18.19 1.62 -49.68
C LEU A 666 -19.62 1.34 -50.19
N PRO A 667 -19.93 0.10 -50.63
CA PRO A 667 -21.25 -0.24 -51.13
C PRO A 667 -22.37 0.00 -50.11
N GLU A 668 -23.55 0.44 -50.58
CA GLU A 668 -24.72 0.75 -49.71
C GLU A 668 -25.20 -0.44 -48.87
N GLY A 669 -24.83 -1.67 -49.24
CA GLY A 669 -25.10 -2.89 -48.49
C GLY A 669 -24.44 -2.91 -47.10
N PHE A 670 -23.40 -2.12 -46.87
CA PHE A 670 -22.73 -2.01 -45.57
C PHE A 670 -23.22 -0.82 -44.74
N VAL A 671 -23.16 -1.01 -43.43
CA VAL A 671 -23.37 0.02 -42.42
C VAL A 671 -22.06 0.18 -41.65
N VAL A 672 -21.45 1.36 -41.72
CA VAL A 672 -20.29 1.69 -40.89
C VAL A 672 -20.75 1.79 -39.44
N THR A 673 -20.14 0.98 -38.57
CA THR A 673 -20.50 0.87 -37.14
C THR A 673 -19.53 1.61 -36.24
N ALA A 674 -18.28 1.78 -36.68
CA ALA A 674 -17.29 2.60 -36.00
C ALA A 674 -16.29 3.26 -36.95
N GLU A 675 -15.79 4.43 -36.55
CA GLU A 675 -14.82 5.24 -37.29
C GLU A 675 -13.84 5.94 -36.33
N THR A 676 -12.69 6.37 -36.85
CA THR A 676 -11.79 7.30 -36.15
C THR A 676 -12.26 8.74 -36.29
N GLU A 677 -11.65 9.67 -35.52
CA GLU A 677 -11.94 11.10 -35.62
C GLU A 677 -11.68 11.69 -37.01
N ASP A 678 -10.69 11.17 -37.74
CA ASP A 678 -10.35 11.55 -39.11
C ASP A 678 -11.18 10.81 -40.19
N GLY A 679 -12.25 10.10 -39.79
CA GLY A 679 -13.23 9.50 -40.70
C GLY A 679 -12.80 8.19 -41.36
N VAL A 680 -11.78 7.51 -40.84
CA VAL A 680 -11.36 6.19 -41.32
C VAL A 680 -12.33 5.13 -40.78
N ILE A 681 -12.86 4.28 -41.66
CA ILE A 681 -13.74 3.18 -41.27
C ILE A 681 -12.97 2.18 -40.41
N MET A 682 -13.48 1.93 -39.20
CA MET A 682 -12.88 1.00 -38.25
C MET A 682 -13.69 -0.28 -38.08
N ALA A 683 -14.97 -0.25 -38.43
CA ALA A 683 -15.82 -1.43 -38.49
C ALA A 683 -17.03 -1.20 -39.39
N PHE A 684 -17.51 -2.28 -40.03
CA PHE A 684 -18.79 -2.28 -40.73
C PHE A 684 -19.52 -3.61 -40.58
N GLU A 685 -20.83 -3.58 -40.79
CA GLU A 685 -21.70 -4.75 -40.86
C GLU A 685 -22.57 -4.72 -42.12
N HIS A 686 -22.82 -5.87 -42.72
CA HIS A 686 -23.72 -5.94 -43.88
C HIS A 686 -25.19 -6.00 -43.43
N ARG A 687 -26.06 -5.22 -44.12
CA ARG A 687 -27.48 -5.07 -43.76
C ARG A 687 -28.24 -6.40 -43.78
N LYS A 688 -28.01 -7.22 -44.81
CA LYS A 688 -28.74 -8.47 -45.05
C LYS A 688 -27.90 -9.74 -44.77
N GLU A 689 -26.74 -9.86 -45.40
CA GLU A 689 -25.84 -10.99 -45.23
C GLU A 689 -25.18 -11.04 -43.82
N PRO A 690 -24.84 -12.26 -43.31
CA PRO A 690 -24.18 -12.46 -42.03
C PRO A 690 -22.69 -12.10 -42.09
N ILE A 691 -22.40 -10.83 -42.36
CA ILE A 691 -21.04 -10.32 -42.57
C ILE A 691 -20.77 -9.14 -41.66
N ALA A 692 -19.63 -9.19 -41.00
CA ALA A 692 -19.12 -8.15 -40.12
C ALA A 692 -17.60 -8.04 -40.29
N ALA A 693 -17.03 -6.87 -40.08
CA ALA A 693 -15.59 -6.70 -40.15
C ALA A 693 -15.08 -5.57 -39.27
N VAL A 694 -13.82 -5.68 -38.84
CA VAL A 694 -13.08 -4.65 -38.10
C VAL A 694 -11.73 -4.38 -38.78
N GLN A 695 -11.30 -3.13 -38.83
CA GLN A 695 -10.03 -2.72 -39.46
C GLN A 695 -8.84 -2.84 -38.49
N PHE A 696 -9.12 -2.78 -37.19
CA PHE A 696 -8.16 -2.94 -36.11
C PHE A 696 -8.01 -4.41 -35.71
N HIS A 697 -7.11 -4.68 -34.77
CA HIS A 697 -6.82 -6.03 -34.26
C HIS A 697 -7.46 -6.21 -32.87
N PRO A 698 -8.59 -6.94 -32.73
CA PRO A 698 -9.19 -7.26 -31.44
C PRO A 698 -8.23 -8.00 -30.49
N GLU A 699 -7.31 -8.79 -31.05
CA GLU A 699 -6.32 -9.59 -30.34
C GLU A 699 -5.10 -8.80 -29.88
N SER A 700 -4.97 -7.54 -30.29
CA SER A 700 -3.83 -6.70 -29.93
C SER A 700 -3.84 -6.34 -28.45
N ILE A 701 -2.66 -6.25 -27.84
CA ILE A 701 -2.47 -5.74 -26.48
C ILE A 701 -3.06 -4.33 -26.30
N MET A 702 -3.07 -3.52 -27.37
CA MET A 702 -3.63 -2.16 -27.37
C MET A 702 -5.18 -2.14 -27.39
N THR A 703 -5.83 -3.28 -27.59
CA THR A 703 -7.31 -3.44 -27.61
C THR A 703 -7.82 -4.17 -26.37
N LEU A 704 -6.93 -4.44 -25.38
CA LEU A 704 -7.28 -5.15 -24.15
C LEU A 704 -8.07 -4.30 -23.14
N GLY A 705 -8.01 -2.97 -23.23
CA GLY A 705 -8.75 -2.08 -22.35
C GLY A 705 -10.25 -2.44 -22.29
N HIS A 706 -10.79 -2.57 -21.08
CA HIS A 706 -12.17 -3.01 -20.81
C HIS A 706 -12.55 -4.37 -21.41
N ASN A 707 -11.56 -5.22 -21.73
CA ASN A 707 -11.76 -6.51 -22.41
C ASN A 707 -12.48 -6.38 -23.77
N ALA A 708 -12.33 -5.22 -24.43
CA ALA A 708 -13.10 -4.88 -25.63
C ALA A 708 -12.85 -5.86 -26.78
N GLY A 709 -11.59 -6.24 -27.00
CA GLY A 709 -11.21 -7.24 -28.00
C GLY A 709 -11.93 -8.57 -27.81
N MET A 710 -11.85 -9.15 -26.61
CA MET A 710 -12.51 -10.42 -26.31
C MET A 710 -14.04 -10.30 -26.42
N ARG A 711 -14.62 -9.18 -25.98
CA ARG A 711 -16.07 -8.94 -26.07
C ARG A 711 -16.56 -8.88 -27.52
N ILE A 712 -15.79 -8.27 -28.43
CA ILE A 712 -16.09 -8.28 -29.86
C ILE A 712 -16.11 -9.72 -30.39
N ILE A 713 -15.12 -10.53 -30.01
CA ILE A 713 -15.06 -11.94 -30.43
C ILE A 713 -16.24 -12.75 -29.88
N GLU A 714 -16.59 -12.59 -28.61
CA GLU A 714 -17.79 -13.20 -28.01
C GLU A 714 -19.06 -12.84 -28.79
N ASN A 715 -19.23 -11.56 -29.14
CA ASN A 715 -20.39 -11.09 -29.89
C ASN A 715 -20.46 -11.72 -31.29
N ILE A 716 -19.33 -11.80 -31.99
CA ILE A 716 -19.26 -12.41 -33.32
C ILE A 716 -19.61 -13.89 -33.25
N VAL A 717 -19.03 -14.64 -32.32
CA VAL A 717 -19.27 -16.08 -32.17
C VAL A 717 -20.72 -16.35 -31.76
N ALA A 718 -21.29 -15.56 -30.86
CA ALA A 718 -22.63 -15.76 -30.34
C ALA A 718 -23.74 -15.43 -31.37
N HIS A 719 -23.55 -14.40 -32.20
CA HIS A 719 -24.64 -13.80 -32.96
C HIS A 719 -24.51 -13.98 -34.48
N LEU A 720 -23.30 -14.00 -35.04
CA LEU A 720 -23.13 -14.03 -36.50
C LEU A 720 -23.58 -15.38 -37.13
N PRO A 721 -23.29 -16.55 -36.53
CA PRO A 721 -23.84 -17.83 -36.99
C PRO A 721 -25.36 -17.94 -36.82
N ARG A 722 -25.94 -17.30 -35.79
CA ARG A 722 -27.39 -17.29 -35.58
C ARG A 722 -28.12 -16.48 -36.64
N LYS A 723 -27.59 -15.32 -37.03
CA LYS A 723 -28.11 -14.49 -38.12
C LYS A 723 -28.16 -15.25 -39.45
N ALA A 724 -27.24 -16.18 -39.70
CA ALA A 724 -27.31 -17.05 -40.89
C ALA A 724 -28.45 -18.07 -40.82
N LYS A 725 -28.68 -18.67 -39.63
CA LYS A 725 -29.79 -19.62 -39.43
C LYS A 725 -31.17 -18.96 -39.57
N GLU A 726 -31.31 -17.71 -39.12
CA GLU A 726 -32.55 -16.91 -39.27
C GLU A 726 -32.82 -16.47 -40.72
N LYS A 727 -31.80 -16.40 -41.58
CA LYS A 727 -31.96 -16.15 -43.03
C LYS A 727 -32.33 -17.42 -43.80
N ALA A 728 -31.91 -18.59 -43.32
CA ALA A 728 -32.15 -19.88 -43.96
C ALA A 728 -33.50 -20.51 -43.59
N ALA A 729 -34.11 -20.09 -42.47
CA ALA A 729 -35.49 -20.37 -42.08
C ALA A 729 -36.44 -19.35 -42.71
#